data_AF-A0A5P0YN54-F1
#
_entry.id   AF-A0A5P0YN54-F1
#
_cell.length_a   1.000
_cell.length_b   1.000
_cell.length_c   1.000
_cell.angle_alpha   90.00
_cell.angle_beta   90.00
_cell.angle_gamma   90.00
#
_symmetry.space_group_name_H-M   'P 1'
#
loop_
_entity.id
_entity.type
_entity.pdbx_description
1 polymer ?
#
loop_
_entity_poly.entity_id
_entity_poly.type
_entity_poly.pdbx_seq_one_letter_code
_entity_poly.pdbx_strand_id
1 'polypeptide(L)'
;MIDRKALLDDLKQQVKAVEADLGRQVKALTDVGARLRSEYDRARKLGRTAATWNSWLDERITQVAVAWVLGTVFVRFCEDNRLIPEPYLTGPDGDRRELAESRYDAYVETDEDPTYRGWLEKAFEELGQGQAGRFLFDKRHNPLYQIPLSHDGARDLVEFWRGRDEAGALLHDFTDPLSEDGTSGWDTRFLGDLYQDLSEAARKTYALLQTPEFVEEFILDRTMNPAVREFGYEELKMIDPTCGSGHFVLGAFRRLVRLWAEDHPGRDVHERVRAALDSVHGVDINPFAVAIARFRLLVAAMAASGVRTLAKAAKYDWPIHLAVGDSLIKARQLSLFESVDGEDELAELAYTTEDVHEHLRILQQGRYHVVVGNPPYIQVADASLNKIYRELYDACAGGYALSVPFAQRFFELAKCDVSAGCGRGMVGQITANSFMKREFGKKLIEDFFAHKVELTEVIDTSGAYIPGHGTPTVILVGKPREGAAPSATIRTVRSARGEPAAPENGEEGLVWCAIEAQVDEPGSVSQWVSVDDLERNQYFGRHPWVLVAGGVEVLEQVNAASPGCLREAVESVGRTTSTGADDIFLLPDMATVRRVGMVERVRSLVVGDLVRDFQCGEPIPVLNPYTDRRQEHLLPPGDHVVERMLWVDRARLSRRKIFGKTLVENGRAWYVHLENYSSKLDNDRGIAFPFVATHNHFVFERNGWLFNRTAPVIKLREGVSEEEHLRLLGLLNSSTAGFWLKMVSHDKGIRGEGGGFTSDDWERFYEFTGTKIQEFPLPAEPPTAYSAALDALAQQLTATSPAAVTGKSAPTASALREARASWESTRARMVALQEELDWQVYSLYNLHSDDLRVSKDPDNPNIPELALGERAFEIALARRVAANEASDEWFKRHGSTPITEVPDHWPASYREIVQKRIDAIGSNRAINMVERPEYKRRWATEGWDTLQAKALRSWLLDRMENRDLWFDESGQPAILTLARLTDALSRDEDFASVAKLYAPRKELAKVVAELITDEHVPFLSALRYKPSGLKKRADWEEVWDLQRKEDAAPDEPAKRKIRDSIPVPPKYTAADFLRPSYWRARGKLDVPKERFISYGQTNAATPELYGWAGWDHREQAQALATYFTNTALSTEEITPFLAGLLELEPWLFQWHNEFDVLYSGSPADFFAGYRQQKQGEYGLTDDDLRDWRPPAATRGRRAGVKK
;
A
#
# COMPACT_ATOMS: atom_id res chain seq x y z
N MET A 1 33.82 5.66 -10.97
CA MET A 1 32.37 5.94 -11.04
C MET A 1 31.71 5.16 -9.92
N ILE A 2 30.90 5.82 -9.09
CA ILE A 2 30.32 5.26 -7.86
C ILE A 2 29.37 4.10 -8.19
N ASP A 3 29.59 2.91 -7.64
CA ASP A 3 28.59 1.82 -7.67
C ASP A 3 27.48 2.15 -6.65
N ARG A 4 26.45 2.86 -7.12
CA ARG A 4 25.35 3.35 -6.30
C ARG A 4 24.59 2.22 -5.61
N LYS A 5 24.46 1.06 -6.26
CA LYS A 5 23.68 -0.07 -5.75
C LYS A 5 24.43 -0.78 -4.63
N ALA A 6 25.71 -1.08 -4.85
CA ALA A 6 26.56 -1.68 -3.81
C ALA A 6 26.66 -0.76 -2.59
N LEU A 7 26.92 0.53 -2.81
CA LEU A 7 26.98 1.52 -1.73
C LEU A 7 25.69 1.58 -0.90
N LEU A 8 24.52 1.60 -1.56
CA LEU A 8 23.24 1.64 -0.86
C LEU A 8 22.98 0.39 -0.01
N ASP A 9 23.27 -0.80 -0.55
CA ASP A 9 23.04 -2.07 0.15
C ASP A 9 23.94 -2.20 1.39
N ASP A 10 25.19 -1.73 1.29
CA ASP A 10 26.13 -1.73 2.41
C ASP A 10 25.79 -0.67 3.46
N LEU A 11 25.41 0.55 3.04
CA LEU A 11 25.01 1.61 3.97
C LEU A 11 23.72 1.29 4.73
N LYS A 12 22.78 0.51 4.15
CA LYS A 12 21.62 -0.03 4.88
C LYS A 12 22.02 -0.94 6.04
N GLN A 13 23.11 -1.70 5.91
CA GLN A 13 23.63 -2.54 6.99
C GLN A 13 24.25 -1.66 8.08
N GLN A 14 24.98 -0.62 7.69
CA GLN A 14 25.57 0.33 8.63
C GLN A 14 24.50 1.08 9.43
N VAL A 15 23.41 1.54 8.79
CA VAL A 15 22.29 2.17 9.52
C VAL A 15 21.73 1.23 10.59
N LYS A 16 21.51 -0.06 10.29
CA LYS A 16 21.02 -1.04 11.29
C LYS A 16 22.00 -1.26 12.44
N ALA A 17 23.31 -1.30 12.14
CA ALA A 17 24.34 -1.41 13.16
C ALA A 17 24.34 -0.19 14.09
N VAL A 18 24.25 1.01 13.51
CA VAL A 18 24.15 2.28 14.25
C VAL A 18 22.84 2.36 15.06
N GLU A 19 21.70 1.94 14.53
CA GLU A 19 20.42 1.89 15.27
C GLU A 19 20.53 1.01 16.51
N ALA A 20 21.14 -0.17 16.38
CA ALA A 20 21.36 -1.08 17.50
C ALA A 20 22.29 -0.45 18.56
N ASP A 21 23.31 0.27 18.13
CA ASP A 21 24.22 0.99 19.03
C ASP A 21 23.53 2.15 19.77
N LEU A 22 22.86 3.04 19.04
CA LEU A 22 22.13 4.18 19.59
C LEU A 22 21.03 3.72 20.56
N GLY A 23 20.32 2.63 20.25
CA GLY A 23 19.35 2.02 21.15
C GLY A 23 19.95 1.51 22.46
N ARG A 24 21.23 1.08 22.47
CA ARG A 24 21.98 0.80 23.70
C ARG A 24 22.40 2.07 24.42
N GLN A 25 22.87 3.09 23.69
CA GLN A 25 23.27 4.39 24.24
C GLN A 25 22.13 5.10 24.98
N VAL A 26 20.91 5.10 24.44
CA VAL A 26 19.73 5.69 25.11
C VAL A 26 19.44 5.01 26.46
N LYS A 27 19.75 3.71 26.61
CA LYS A 27 19.59 2.99 27.88
C LYS A 27 20.76 3.23 28.85
N ALA A 28 21.97 3.40 28.32
CA ALA A 28 23.17 3.60 29.12
C ALA A 28 23.31 5.04 29.65
N LEU A 29 22.90 6.04 28.85
CA LEU A 29 22.99 7.45 29.16
C LEU A 29 21.64 8.00 29.67
N THR A 30 21.47 8.02 30.99
CA THR A 30 20.22 8.40 31.65
C THR A 30 19.72 9.79 31.27
N ASP A 31 20.63 10.75 31.06
CA ASP A 31 20.27 12.14 30.73
C ASP A 31 19.68 12.26 29.31
N VAL A 32 20.22 11.50 28.35
CA VAL A 32 19.71 11.45 26.97
C VAL A 32 18.31 10.81 26.97
N GLY A 33 18.16 9.69 27.67
CA GLY A 33 16.86 9.03 27.84
C GLY A 33 15.81 9.94 28.49
N ALA A 34 16.18 10.69 29.54
CA ALA A 34 15.29 11.62 30.24
C ALA A 34 14.88 12.81 29.35
N ARG A 35 15.82 13.40 28.59
CA ARG A 35 15.53 14.51 27.66
C ARG A 35 14.57 14.07 26.56
N LEU A 36 14.84 12.95 25.90
CA LEU A 36 13.96 12.39 24.87
C LEU A 36 12.58 12.06 25.44
N ARG A 37 12.52 11.57 26.69
CA ARG A 37 11.25 11.28 27.35
C ARG A 37 10.44 12.54 27.61
N SER A 38 11.08 13.60 28.08
CA SER A 38 10.43 14.91 28.27
C SER A 38 9.91 15.49 26.96
N GLU A 39 10.68 15.38 25.87
CA GLU A 39 10.25 15.81 24.53
C GLU A 39 9.01 15.02 24.06
N TYR A 40 9.01 13.69 24.21
CA TYR A 40 7.85 12.84 23.91
C TYR A 40 6.62 13.22 24.73
N ASP A 41 6.77 13.38 26.05
CA ASP A 41 5.64 13.69 26.92
C ASP A 41 5.04 15.07 26.58
N ARG A 42 5.89 16.06 26.21
CA ARG A 42 5.44 17.37 25.72
C ARG A 42 4.73 17.26 24.36
N ALA A 43 5.31 16.53 23.40
CA ALA A 43 4.71 16.31 22.09
C ALA A 43 3.36 15.59 22.17
N ARG A 44 3.23 14.62 23.09
CA ARG A 44 1.98 13.91 23.38
C ARG A 44 0.94 14.80 24.06
N LYS A 45 1.35 15.61 25.05
CA LYS A 45 0.47 16.56 25.75
C LYS A 45 -0.12 17.59 24.78
N LEU A 46 0.69 18.08 23.84
CA LEU A 46 0.31 19.07 22.84
C LEU A 46 -0.37 18.46 21.59
N GLY A 47 -0.61 17.14 21.58
CA GLY A 47 -1.33 16.47 20.49
C GLY A 47 -0.60 16.44 19.14
N ARG A 48 0.74 16.54 19.12
CA ARG A 48 1.59 16.43 17.91
C ARG A 48 2.04 15.00 17.59
N THR A 49 1.82 14.06 18.51
CA THR A 49 2.05 12.64 18.24
C THR A 49 1.06 11.77 18.99
N ALA A 50 0.55 10.75 18.28
CA ALA A 50 -0.26 9.68 18.85
C ALA A 50 0.54 8.39 19.06
N ALA A 51 1.84 8.38 18.76
CA ALA A 51 2.69 7.20 18.83
C ALA A 51 2.96 6.75 20.28
N THR A 52 3.24 5.46 20.47
CA THR A 52 3.77 4.95 21.75
C THR A 52 5.21 5.41 21.94
N TRP A 53 5.68 5.43 23.19
CA TRP A 53 7.06 5.80 23.50
C TRP A 53 8.09 5.02 22.67
N ASN A 54 7.97 3.70 22.60
CA ASN A 54 8.92 2.88 21.84
C ASN A 54 8.86 3.20 20.34
N SER A 55 7.66 3.35 19.76
CA SER A 55 7.54 3.69 18.34
C SER A 55 8.10 5.07 18.01
N TRP A 56 7.88 6.06 18.89
CA TRP A 56 8.43 7.41 18.74
C TRP A 56 9.96 7.40 18.92
N LEU A 57 10.47 6.64 19.88
CA LEU A 57 11.90 6.52 20.14
C LEU A 57 12.62 5.79 19.00
N ASP A 58 12.04 4.71 18.48
CA ASP A 58 12.59 3.95 17.34
C ASP A 58 12.73 4.87 16.12
N GLU A 59 11.71 5.69 15.82
CA GLU A 59 11.76 6.69 14.74
C GLU A 59 12.90 7.71 14.95
N ARG A 60 13.05 8.23 16.17
CA ARG A 60 14.16 9.14 16.50
C ARG A 60 15.52 8.47 16.36
N ILE A 61 15.67 7.23 16.83
CA ILE A 61 16.91 6.46 16.69
C ILE A 61 17.25 6.27 15.21
N THR A 62 16.29 5.87 14.38
CA THR A 62 16.50 5.74 12.92
C THR A 62 16.94 7.06 12.29
N GLN A 63 16.32 8.19 12.66
CA GLN A 63 16.71 9.51 12.16
C GLN A 63 18.16 9.84 12.53
N VAL A 64 18.54 9.64 13.79
CA VAL A 64 19.91 9.90 14.26
C VAL A 64 20.92 8.95 13.59
N ALA A 65 20.56 7.68 13.41
CA ALA A 65 21.41 6.70 12.73
C ALA A 65 21.72 7.09 11.29
N VAL A 66 20.68 7.48 10.54
CA VAL A 66 20.82 8.00 9.17
C VAL A 66 21.70 9.26 9.14
N ALA A 67 21.54 10.15 10.12
CA ALA A 67 22.34 11.38 10.23
C ALA A 67 23.85 11.10 10.39
N TRP A 68 24.20 10.15 11.26
CA TRP A 68 25.59 9.72 11.45
C TRP A 68 26.17 9.12 10.18
N VAL A 69 25.45 8.20 9.54
CA VAL A 69 25.89 7.56 8.31
C VAL A 69 26.08 8.58 7.19
N LEU A 70 25.09 9.44 6.91
CA LEU A 70 25.20 10.48 5.88
C LEU A 70 26.29 11.52 6.18
N GLY A 71 26.50 11.87 7.45
CA GLY A 71 27.59 12.76 7.86
C GLY A 71 28.95 12.21 7.41
N THR A 72 29.18 10.89 7.59
CA THR A 72 30.41 10.25 7.12
C THR A 72 30.51 10.17 5.59
N VAL A 73 29.38 10.05 4.88
CA VAL A 73 29.35 10.13 3.40
C VAL A 73 29.82 11.50 2.92
N PHE A 74 29.38 12.60 3.54
CA PHE A 74 29.84 13.95 3.20
C PHE A 74 31.35 14.12 3.42
N VAL A 75 31.87 13.58 4.53
CA VAL A 75 33.31 13.57 4.82
C VAL A 75 34.06 12.82 3.71
N ARG A 76 33.65 11.60 3.38
CA ARG A 76 34.30 10.80 2.32
C ARG A 76 34.26 11.47 0.95
N PHE A 77 33.13 12.06 0.57
CA PHE A 77 33.02 12.82 -0.68
C PHE A 77 34.02 13.99 -0.71
N CYS A 78 34.14 14.74 0.39
CA CYS A 78 35.09 15.85 0.49
C CYS A 78 36.56 15.38 0.46
N GLU A 79 36.86 14.24 1.07
CA GLU A 79 38.20 13.64 1.12
C GLU A 79 38.70 13.20 -0.25
N ASP A 80 37.87 12.43 -0.96
CA ASP A 80 38.21 11.81 -2.24
C ASP A 80 38.33 12.87 -3.34
N ASN A 81 37.49 13.91 -3.27
CA ASN A 81 37.51 15.04 -4.21
C ASN A 81 38.42 16.19 -3.78
N ARG A 82 39.23 16.01 -2.73
CA ARG A 82 40.22 16.98 -2.22
C ARG A 82 39.63 18.35 -1.86
N LEU A 83 38.36 18.39 -1.44
CA LEU A 83 37.71 19.58 -0.92
C LEU A 83 38.25 19.97 0.46
N ILE A 84 38.76 18.98 1.19
CA ILE A 84 39.57 19.17 2.40
C ILE A 84 41.03 18.74 2.14
N PRO A 85 42.01 19.49 2.66
CA PRO A 85 43.42 19.25 2.38
C PRO A 85 43.89 17.92 2.96
N GLU A 86 43.58 17.66 4.23
CA GLU A 86 43.97 16.48 4.99
C GLU A 86 42.74 15.59 5.25
N PRO A 87 42.78 14.29 4.91
CA PRO A 87 41.67 13.37 5.17
C PRO A 87 41.56 12.99 6.66
N TYR A 88 40.36 12.56 7.07
CA TYR A 88 40.03 12.04 8.40
C TYR A 88 39.83 10.52 8.41
N LEU A 89 39.08 9.98 7.45
CA LEU A 89 38.67 8.58 7.42
C LEU A 89 39.66 7.74 6.63
N THR A 90 39.91 8.10 5.37
CA THR A 90 40.83 7.41 4.45
C THR A 90 41.10 8.26 3.19
N GLY A 91 41.78 7.70 2.19
CA GLY A 91 41.93 8.29 0.86
C GLY A 91 42.11 7.24 -0.24
N PRO A 92 41.84 7.60 -1.51
CA PRO A 92 41.88 6.66 -2.64
C PRO A 92 43.29 6.12 -2.90
N ASP A 93 44.31 6.96 -2.72
CA ASP A 93 45.73 6.60 -2.84
C ASP A 93 46.36 6.24 -1.47
N GLY A 94 47.50 5.53 -1.52
CA GLY A 94 48.23 5.08 -0.32
C GLY A 94 48.72 6.23 0.55
N ASP A 95 49.24 7.29 -0.08
CA ASP A 95 49.77 8.46 0.61
C ASP A 95 48.70 9.19 1.44
N ARG A 96 47.48 9.38 0.89
CA ARG A 96 46.38 10.01 1.64
C ARG A 96 45.86 9.13 2.75
N ARG A 97 45.91 7.81 2.59
CA ARG A 97 45.58 6.87 3.68
C ARG A 97 46.57 7.01 4.83
N GLU A 98 47.87 6.96 4.54
CA GLU A 98 48.92 7.14 5.56
C GLU A 98 48.78 8.50 6.26
N LEU A 99 48.40 9.54 5.53
CA LEU A 99 48.10 10.85 6.09
C LEU A 99 46.87 10.81 7.04
N ALA A 100 45.79 10.13 6.68
CA ALA A 100 44.61 9.98 7.56
C ALA A 100 44.94 9.20 8.84
N GLU A 101 45.71 8.12 8.72
CA GLU A 101 46.17 7.30 9.85
C GLU A 101 47.09 8.12 10.77
N SER A 102 48.08 8.82 10.21
CA SER A 102 48.99 9.70 10.96
C SER A 102 48.24 10.83 11.70
N ARG A 103 47.21 11.39 11.07
CA ARG A 103 46.38 12.46 11.65
C ARG A 103 45.53 11.93 12.81
N TYR A 104 45.03 10.70 12.71
CA TYR A 104 44.33 10.03 13.80
C TYR A 104 45.29 9.70 14.96
N ASP A 105 46.49 9.20 14.67
CA ASP A 105 47.51 8.93 15.70
C ASP A 105 47.89 10.21 16.46
N ALA A 106 48.09 11.31 15.76
CA ALA A 106 48.33 12.61 16.37
C ALA A 106 47.15 13.08 17.25
N TYR A 107 45.90 12.80 16.84
CA TYR A 107 44.72 13.05 17.67
C TYR A 107 44.72 12.20 18.94
N VAL A 108 45.07 10.92 18.83
CA VAL A 108 45.17 10.00 19.97
C VAL A 108 46.24 10.46 20.97
N GLU A 109 47.35 11.02 20.49
CA GLU A 109 48.42 11.55 21.34
C GLU A 109 48.09 12.87 22.04
N THR A 110 47.22 13.70 21.45
CA THR A 110 47.01 15.10 21.89
C THR A 110 45.69 15.36 22.60
N ASP A 111 44.66 14.53 22.41
CA ASP A 111 43.36 14.72 23.01
C ASP A 111 43.26 14.11 24.43
N GLU A 112 42.44 14.69 25.30
CA GLU A 112 42.30 14.23 26.70
C GLU A 112 41.45 12.96 26.81
N ASP A 113 40.54 12.71 25.85
CA ASP A 113 39.70 11.49 25.76
C ASP A 113 39.57 11.03 24.29
N PRO A 114 40.63 10.42 23.73
CA PRO A 114 40.67 10.10 22.31
C PRO A 114 39.73 8.95 21.96
N THR A 115 38.55 9.30 21.45
CA THR A 115 37.55 8.35 20.96
C THR A 115 37.31 8.48 19.45
N TYR A 116 36.91 7.38 18.79
CA TYR A 116 36.48 7.42 17.38
C TYR A 116 35.28 8.34 17.17
N ARG A 117 34.37 8.44 18.15
CA ARG A 117 33.28 9.44 18.11
C ARG A 117 33.86 10.86 18.04
N GLY A 118 34.78 11.21 18.96
CA GLY A 118 35.41 12.52 18.97
C GLY A 118 36.18 12.82 17.68
N TRP A 119 36.76 11.78 17.04
CA TRP A 119 37.39 11.92 15.73
C TRP A 119 36.41 12.30 14.61
N LEU A 120 35.26 11.63 14.55
CA LEU A 120 34.19 11.99 13.62
C LEU A 120 33.63 13.39 13.90
N GLU A 121 33.45 13.75 15.16
CA GLU A 121 32.99 15.09 15.56
C GLU A 121 33.98 16.19 15.15
N LYS A 122 35.30 15.96 15.24
CA LYS A 122 36.31 16.90 14.71
C LYS A 122 36.21 17.04 13.19
N ALA A 123 35.98 15.94 12.46
CA ALA A 123 35.73 16.00 11.02
C ALA A 123 34.51 16.87 10.70
N PHE A 124 33.40 16.64 11.40
CA PHE A 124 32.17 17.43 11.23
C PHE A 124 32.35 18.89 11.62
N GLU A 125 33.14 19.18 12.65
CA GLU A 125 33.44 20.54 13.07
C GLU A 125 34.27 21.29 12.02
N GLU A 126 35.29 20.65 11.43
CA GLU A 126 36.09 21.25 10.34
C GLU A 126 35.24 21.48 9.09
N LEU A 127 34.47 20.48 8.65
CA LEU A 127 33.53 20.64 7.53
C LEU A 127 32.45 21.67 7.84
N GLY A 128 32.13 21.86 9.12
CA GLY A 128 31.16 22.83 9.64
C GLY A 128 31.66 24.27 9.70
N GLN A 129 32.95 24.53 9.43
CA GLN A 129 33.51 25.89 9.53
C GLN A 129 33.02 26.83 8.42
N GLY A 130 32.87 28.11 8.77
CA GLY A 130 32.39 29.16 7.88
C GLY A 130 30.88 29.09 7.62
N GLN A 131 30.36 30.08 6.90
CA GLN A 131 28.93 30.16 6.55
C GLN A 131 28.49 28.94 5.74
N ALA A 132 29.31 28.53 4.77
CA ALA A 132 29.08 27.39 3.89
C ALA A 132 28.99 26.05 4.64
N GLY A 133 29.91 25.79 5.57
CA GLY A 133 29.98 24.52 6.31
C GLY A 133 28.90 24.37 7.40
N ARG A 134 28.52 25.48 8.04
CA ARG A 134 27.53 25.49 9.13
C ARG A 134 26.20 24.87 8.73
N PHE A 135 25.81 25.03 7.47
CA PHE A 135 24.59 24.46 6.89
C PHE A 135 24.52 22.92 6.92
N LEU A 136 25.66 22.22 7.11
CA LEU A 136 25.76 20.77 7.13
C LEU A 136 25.75 20.20 8.55
N PHE A 137 26.48 20.82 9.46
CA PHE A 137 26.77 20.28 10.80
C PHE A 137 26.41 21.25 11.94
N ASP A 138 25.37 22.09 11.78
CA ASP A 138 24.90 22.98 12.86
C ASP A 138 24.50 22.16 14.10
N LYS A 139 25.23 22.36 15.21
CA LYS A 139 25.01 21.66 16.49
C LYS A 139 23.61 21.89 17.08
N ARG A 140 22.92 22.97 16.70
CA ARG A 140 21.56 23.29 17.17
C ARG A 140 20.48 22.51 16.43
N HIS A 141 20.63 22.39 15.11
CA HIS A 141 19.57 21.90 14.23
C HIS A 141 19.84 20.50 13.65
N ASN A 142 21.08 19.99 13.68
CA ASN A 142 21.39 18.70 13.09
C ASN A 142 21.00 17.52 14.02
N PRO A 143 20.18 16.55 13.55
CA PRO A 143 19.77 15.38 14.33
C PRO A 143 20.92 14.53 14.89
N LEU A 144 22.09 14.47 14.24
CA LEU A 144 23.18 13.59 14.67
C LEU A 144 23.64 13.85 16.11
N TYR A 145 23.51 15.09 16.59
CA TYR A 145 23.89 15.49 17.95
C TYR A 145 22.80 15.18 19.00
N GLN A 146 21.66 14.62 18.60
CA GLN A 146 20.59 14.27 19.54
C GLN A 146 20.89 13.00 20.34
N ILE A 147 21.56 12.01 19.76
CA ILE A 147 21.98 10.80 20.47
C ILE A 147 23.45 10.54 20.11
N PRO A 148 24.36 10.55 21.10
CA PRO A 148 25.77 10.33 20.81
C PRO A 148 26.00 8.87 20.42
N LEU A 149 26.82 8.66 19.40
CA LEU A 149 27.29 7.32 19.01
C LEU A 149 28.25 6.76 20.06
N SER A 150 28.32 5.43 20.24
CA SER A 150 29.35 4.84 21.09
C SER A 150 30.73 4.89 20.42
N HIS A 151 31.80 4.71 21.21
CA HIS A 151 33.15 4.57 20.66
C HIS A 151 33.23 3.41 19.66
N ASP A 152 32.65 2.25 20.00
CA ASP A 152 32.66 1.07 19.14
C ASP A 152 31.82 1.28 17.87
N GLY A 153 30.63 1.88 17.99
CA GLY A 153 29.78 2.20 16.84
C GLY A 153 30.47 3.18 15.88
N ALA A 154 31.19 4.16 16.41
CA ALA A 154 32.00 5.08 15.61
C ALA A 154 33.21 4.39 14.97
N ARG A 155 33.89 3.48 15.67
CA ARG A 155 34.98 2.67 15.11
C ARG A 155 34.48 1.86 13.92
N ASP A 156 33.37 1.14 14.08
CA ASP A 156 32.82 0.28 13.03
C ASP A 156 32.48 1.09 11.76
N LEU A 157 31.97 2.33 11.90
CA LEU A 157 31.76 3.25 10.77
C LEU A 157 33.07 3.70 10.10
N VAL A 158 34.12 4.00 10.88
CA VAL A 158 35.43 4.39 10.33
C VAL A 158 36.08 3.21 9.60
N GLU A 159 36.03 2.01 10.19
CA GLU A 159 36.56 0.79 9.59
C GLU A 159 35.82 0.41 8.30
N PHE A 160 34.50 0.58 8.28
CA PHE A 160 33.70 0.40 7.06
C PHE A 160 34.26 1.20 5.89
N TRP A 161 34.54 2.50 6.08
CA TRP A 161 35.10 3.34 5.02
C TRP A 161 36.55 3.02 4.65
N ARG A 162 37.31 2.42 5.57
CA ARG A 162 38.69 1.97 5.31
C ARG A 162 38.76 0.63 4.58
N GLY A 163 37.63 -0.06 4.39
CA GLY A 163 37.52 -1.33 3.72
C GLY A 163 38.09 -1.30 2.29
N ARG A 164 38.85 -2.35 1.94
CA ARG A 164 39.46 -2.55 0.63
C ARG A 164 39.15 -3.95 0.09
N ASP A 165 39.12 -4.07 -1.22
CA ASP A 165 38.95 -5.36 -1.91
C ASP A 165 40.23 -6.20 -1.90
N GLU A 166 40.17 -7.40 -2.48
CA GLU A 166 41.33 -8.31 -2.58
C GLU A 166 42.49 -7.72 -3.40
N ALA A 167 42.22 -6.75 -4.28
CA ALA A 167 43.23 -6.04 -5.07
C ALA A 167 43.82 -4.83 -4.33
N GLY A 168 43.33 -4.51 -3.13
CA GLY A 168 43.75 -3.36 -2.33
C GLY A 168 43.12 -2.03 -2.74
N ALA A 169 42.12 -2.03 -3.63
CA ALA A 169 41.34 -0.84 -3.98
C ALA A 169 40.28 -0.55 -2.91
N LEU A 170 39.94 0.72 -2.69
CA LEU A 170 38.85 1.08 -1.78
C LEU A 170 37.53 0.51 -2.27
N LEU A 171 36.74 -0.07 -1.35
CA LEU A 171 35.41 -0.60 -1.68
C LEU A 171 34.45 0.49 -2.15
N HIS A 172 34.57 1.69 -1.58
CA HIS A 172 33.74 2.85 -1.91
C HIS A 172 34.62 4.09 -2.17
N ASP A 173 34.80 4.41 -3.46
CA ASP A 173 35.58 5.54 -3.95
C ASP A 173 34.66 6.60 -4.60
N PHE A 174 34.71 7.83 -4.10
CA PHE A 174 33.93 8.98 -4.58
C PHE A 174 34.73 9.93 -5.48
N THR A 175 35.93 9.55 -5.93
CA THR A 175 36.78 10.39 -6.79
C THR A 175 36.07 10.73 -8.10
N ASP A 176 35.80 12.01 -8.31
CA ASP A 176 35.14 12.56 -9.49
C ASP A 176 35.73 13.94 -9.85
N PRO A 177 36.87 13.97 -10.57
CA PRO A 177 37.63 15.20 -10.78
C PRO A 177 36.83 16.24 -11.57
N LEU A 178 36.78 17.47 -11.06
CA LEU A 178 36.11 18.57 -11.74
C LEU A 178 36.89 19.03 -12.98
N SER A 179 36.18 19.22 -14.09
CA SER A 179 36.72 19.72 -15.36
C SER A 179 37.32 21.13 -15.22
N GLU A 180 38.15 21.52 -16.19
CA GLU A 180 38.83 22.83 -16.20
C GLU A 180 37.84 23.99 -16.23
N ASP A 181 36.74 23.85 -16.97
CA ASP A 181 35.66 24.82 -17.07
C ASP A 181 34.66 24.77 -15.89
N GLY A 182 34.81 23.80 -14.97
CA GLY A 182 33.98 23.67 -13.78
C GLY A 182 32.54 23.19 -14.06
N THR A 183 32.25 22.67 -15.25
CA THR A 183 30.90 22.27 -15.66
C THR A 183 30.59 20.79 -15.46
N SER A 184 31.60 19.94 -15.30
CA SER A 184 31.46 18.48 -15.10
C SER A 184 32.43 17.95 -14.03
N GLY A 185 32.06 16.84 -13.37
CA GLY A 185 32.71 16.34 -12.16
C GLY A 185 32.07 16.86 -10.87
N TRP A 186 32.45 16.31 -9.72
CA TRP A 186 31.75 16.46 -8.44
C TRP A 186 30.24 16.18 -8.51
N ASP A 187 29.83 15.10 -9.16
CA ASP A 187 28.43 14.68 -9.21
C ASP A 187 27.94 14.31 -7.80
N THR A 188 27.00 15.11 -7.31
CA THR A 188 26.35 14.94 -6.01
C THR A 188 24.93 14.39 -6.12
N ARG A 189 24.47 14.01 -7.32
CA ARG A 189 23.11 13.47 -7.53
C ARG A 189 22.86 12.20 -6.73
N PHE A 190 23.87 11.33 -6.63
CA PHE A 190 23.76 10.08 -5.89
C PHE A 190 23.41 10.27 -4.40
N LEU A 191 23.68 11.44 -3.80
CA LEU A 191 23.33 11.70 -2.40
C LEU A 191 21.80 11.78 -2.20
N GLY A 192 21.08 12.31 -3.18
CA GLY A 192 19.62 12.32 -3.17
C GLY A 192 19.05 10.91 -3.32
N ASP A 193 19.55 10.15 -4.31
CA ASP A 193 19.19 8.75 -4.55
C ASP A 193 19.48 7.87 -3.32
N LEU A 194 20.66 8.03 -2.73
CA LEU A 194 21.09 7.29 -1.55
C LEU A 194 20.15 7.55 -0.38
N TYR A 195 19.87 8.82 -0.08
CA TYR A 195 19.00 9.18 1.02
C TYR A 195 17.58 8.63 0.87
N GLN A 196 17.04 8.69 -0.35
CA GLN A 196 15.70 8.18 -0.67
C GLN A 196 15.53 6.72 -0.26
N ASP A 197 16.53 5.88 -0.48
CA ASP A 197 16.43 4.43 -0.27
C ASP A 197 17.14 3.92 0.98
N LEU A 198 17.81 4.78 1.75
CA LEU A 198 18.60 4.38 2.92
C LEU A 198 17.71 3.87 4.08
N SER A 199 16.50 4.40 4.25
CA SER A 199 15.53 3.95 5.24
C SER A 199 14.11 3.87 4.66
N GLU A 200 13.56 2.67 4.59
CA GLU A 200 12.18 2.45 4.11
C GLU A 200 11.15 3.17 4.99
N ALA A 201 11.42 3.27 6.30
CA ALA A 201 10.59 4.03 7.24
C ALA A 201 10.61 5.53 6.91
N ALA A 202 11.80 6.13 6.72
CA ALA A 202 11.93 7.54 6.35
C ALA A 202 11.29 7.83 4.98
N ARG A 203 11.49 6.94 3.99
CA ARG A 203 10.89 7.05 2.66
C ARG A 203 9.36 7.08 2.72
N LYS A 204 8.75 6.20 3.53
CA LYS A 204 7.29 6.16 3.74
C LYS A 204 6.77 7.37 4.51
N THR A 205 7.46 7.78 5.58
CA THR A 205 7.02 8.90 6.43
C THR A 205 7.06 10.25 5.69
N TYR A 206 8.12 10.49 4.91
CA TYR A 206 8.34 11.78 4.25
C TYR A 206 8.01 11.77 2.75
N ALA A 207 7.49 10.66 2.21
CA ALA A 207 7.19 10.49 0.80
C ALA A 207 8.36 10.92 -0.12
N LEU A 208 9.59 10.52 0.24
CA LEU A 208 10.81 10.93 -0.45
C LEU A 208 10.82 10.35 -1.85
N LEU A 209 10.69 11.20 -2.86
CA LEU A 209 10.83 10.83 -4.26
C LEU A 209 11.46 11.95 -5.07
N GLN A 210 12.66 11.71 -5.58
CA GLN A 210 13.35 12.68 -6.42
C GLN A 210 12.76 12.70 -7.83
N THR A 211 12.41 13.89 -8.30
CA THR A 211 11.96 14.10 -9.70
C THR A 211 13.13 13.78 -10.65
N PRO A 212 12.91 13.08 -11.78
CA PRO A 212 13.93 12.90 -12.80
C PRO A 212 14.30 14.20 -13.53
N GLU A 213 15.56 14.31 -13.95
CA GLU A 213 16.13 15.53 -14.57
C GLU A 213 15.38 15.99 -15.82
N PHE A 214 15.03 15.08 -16.74
CA PHE A 214 14.28 15.43 -17.95
C PHE A 214 12.89 16.04 -17.65
N VAL A 215 12.24 15.64 -16.54
CA VAL A 215 10.96 16.23 -16.09
C VAL A 215 11.19 17.60 -15.45
N GLU A 216 12.25 17.72 -14.66
CA GLU A 216 12.66 18.98 -14.03
C GLU A 216 12.98 20.04 -15.08
N GLU A 217 13.83 19.70 -16.05
CA GLU A 217 14.22 20.59 -17.13
C GLU A 217 13.01 21.03 -17.96
N PHE A 218 12.14 20.09 -18.32
CA PHE A 218 10.90 20.38 -19.04
C PHE A 218 10.01 21.39 -18.29
N ILE A 219 9.81 21.22 -16.98
CA ILE A 219 9.01 22.15 -16.17
C ILE A 219 9.70 23.52 -16.07
N LEU A 220 11.02 23.57 -15.90
CA LEU A 220 11.77 24.83 -15.89
C LEU A 220 11.70 25.53 -17.25
N ASP A 221 11.71 24.81 -18.37
CA ASP A 221 11.57 25.41 -19.70
C ASP A 221 10.20 26.06 -19.90
N ARG A 222 9.15 25.44 -19.36
CA ARG A 222 7.77 25.93 -19.43
C ARG A 222 7.47 27.05 -18.44
N THR A 223 8.31 27.26 -17.43
CA THR A 223 8.06 28.26 -16.37
C THR A 223 9.10 29.37 -16.32
N MET A 224 10.38 29.00 -16.20
CA MET A 224 11.49 29.93 -16.04
C MET A 224 11.82 30.66 -17.33
N ASN A 225 11.83 30.01 -18.50
CA ASN A 225 12.13 30.71 -19.76
C ASN A 225 11.10 31.81 -20.08
N PRO A 226 9.78 31.58 -19.94
CA PRO A 226 8.80 32.67 -20.02
C PRO A 226 9.01 33.77 -18.99
N ALA A 227 9.32 33.42 -17.73
CA ALA A 227 9.58 34.43 -16.70
C ALA A 227 10.83 35.27 -17.00
N VAL A 228 11.92 34.68 -17.48
CA VAL A 228 13.13 35.41 -17.90
C VAL A 228 12.81 36.36 -19.05
N ARG A 229 11.98 35.95 -20.02
CA ARG A 229 11.53 36.83 -21.12
C ARG A 229 10.68 38.01 -20.63
N GLU A 230 9.87 37.80 -19.59
CA GLU A 230 8.91 38.79 -19.07
C GLU A 230 9.54 39.75 -18.04
N PHE A 231 10.46 39.27 -17.20
CA PHE A 231 11.02 40.01 -16.06
C PHE A 231 12.53 40.25 -16.14
N GLY A 232 13.25 39.58 -17.06
CA GLY A 232 14.71 39.46 -17.02
C GLY A 232 15.17 38.44 -15.97
N TYR A 233 16.43 38.00 -16.07
CA TYR A 233 17.02 37.05 -15.11
C TYR A 233 17.66 37.74 -13.90
N GLU A 234 18.00 39.04 -13.99
CA GLU A 234 18.75 39.75 -12.93
C GLU A 234 17.94 39.93 -11.64
N GLU A 235 16.62 40.16 -11.76
CA GLU A 235 15.71 40.32 -10.61
C GLU A 235 14.88 39.05 -10.35
N LEU A 236 15.14 37.96 -11.10
CA LEU A 236 14.36 36.74 -11.00
C LEU A 236 14.51 36.11 -9.63
N LYS A 237 13.39 35.63 -9.08
CA LYS A 237 13.33 34.88 -7.83
C LYS A 237 12.47 33.66 -8.05
N MET A 238 13.02 32.48 -7.78
CA MET A 238 12.25 31.24 -7.76
C MET A 238 12.25 30.57 -6.40
N ILE A 239 11.19 29.82 -6.14
CA ILE A 239 11.09 28.95 -4.97
C ILE A 239 10.59 27.55 -5.37
N ASP A 240 11.17 26.55 -4.71
CA ASP A 240 10.55 25.24 -4.55
C ASP A 240 10.10 25.03 -3.09
N PRO A 241 8.79 25.12 -2.78
CA PRO A 241 8.29 24.99 -1.41
C PRO A 241 8.22 23.52 -0.94
N THR A 242 8.72 22.57 -1.73
CA THR A 242 8.83 21.14 -1.45
C THR A 242 10.15 20.61 -1.99
N CYS A 243 11.25 21.30 -1.67
CA CYS A 243 12.48 21.20 -2.45
C CYS A 243 13.20 19.85 -2.36
N GLY A 244 12.87 19.02 -1.37
CA GLY A 244 13.55 17.74 -1.14
C GLY A 244 15.07 17.93 -1.10
N SER A 245 15.78 17.10 -1.87
CA SER A 245 17.25 17.17 -2.02
C SER A 245 17.73 18.32 -2.91
N GLY A 246 16.86 19.25 -3.32
CA GLY A 246 17.20 20.50 -4.01
C GLY A 246 17.20 20.43 -5.53
N HIS A 247 16.48 19.49 -6.15
CA HIS A 247 16.64 19.23 -7.59
C HIS A 247 16.28 20.43 -8.48
N PHE A 248 15.06 20.98 -8.36
CA PHE A 248 14.64 22.18 -9.08
C PHE A 248 15.50 23.40 -8.75
N VAL A 249 15.91 23.55 -7.49
CA VAL A 249 16.78 24.64 -7.03
C VAL A 249 18.13 24.59 -7.74
N LEU A 250 18.74 23.41 -7.83
CA LEU A 250 20.02 23.21 -8.52
C LEU A 250 19.91 23.43 -10.04
N GLY A 251 18.86 22.91 -10.67
CA GLY A 251 18.62 23.09 -12.10
C GLY A 251 18.45 24.58 -12.46
N ALA A 252 17.65 25.30 -11.67
CA ALA A 252 17.44 26.73 -11.87
C ALA A 252 18.71 27.55 -11.56
N PHE A 253 19.48 27.19 -10.53
CA PHE A 253 20.78 27.81 -10.24
C PHE A 253 21.76 27.67 -11.42
N ARG A 254 21.91 26.47 -11.98
CA ARG A 254 22.79 26.23 -13.13
C ARG A 254 22.38 27.05 -14.36
N ARG A 255 21.08 27.15 -14.63
CA ARG A 255 20.53 27.99 -15.71
C ARG A 255 20.87 29.47 -15.50
N LEU A 256 20.70 29.99 -14.28
CA LEU A 256 21.05 31.38 -13.97
C LEU A 256 22.55 31.65 -14.08
N VAL A 257 23.41 30.75 -13.61
CA VAL A 257 24.86 30.89 -13.77
C VAL A 257 25.26 30.99 -15.24
N ARG A 258 24.66 30.17 -16.13
CA ARG A 258 24.89 30.25 -17.57
C ARG A 258 24.45 31.60 -18.15
N LEU A 259 23.24 32.07 -17.83
CA LEU A 259 22.73 33.37 -18.27
C LEU A 259 23.63 34.53 -17.81
N TRP A 260 24.05 34.54 -16.54
CA TRP A 260 25.00 35.54 -16.03
C TRP A 260 26.38 35.45 -16.71
N ALA A 261 26.83 34.26 -17.09
CA ALA A 261 28.11 34.07 -17.75
C ALA A 261 28.11 34.60 -19.20
N GLU A 262 27.01 34.38 -19.93
CA GLU A 262 26.83 34.78 -21.33
C GLU A 262 26.67 36.30 -21.49
N ASP A 263 25.82 36.94 -20.68
CA ASP A 263 25.50 38.36 -20.82
C ASP A 263 26.52 39.30 -20.14
N HIS A 264 27.18 38.84 -19.08
CA HIS A 264 28.11 39.64 -18.27
C HIS A 264 29.50 38.99 -18.12
N PRO A 265 30.21 38.67 -19.23
CA PRO A 265 31.47 37.93 -19.19
C PRO A 265 32.59 38.65 -18.40
N GLY A 266 32.53 39.98 -18.34
CA GLY A 266 33.51 40.82 -17.63
C GLY A 266 33.26 41.01 -16.12
N ARG A 267 32.12 40.53 -15.58
CA ARG A 267 31.83 40.60 -14.14
C ARG A 267 32.62 39.55 -13.38
N ASP A 268 32.97 39.81 -12.12
CA ASP A 268 33.64 38.79 -11.30
C ASP A 268 32.80 37.50 -11.22
N VAL A 269 33.47 36.34 -11.29
CA VAL A 269 32.79 35.03 -11.32
C VAL A 269 32.04 34.78 -10.01
N HIS A 270 32.59 35.20 -8.87
CA HIS A 270 31.91 35.05 -7.58
C HIS A 270 30.68 35.95 -7.48
N GLU A 271 30.73 37.16 -8.02
CA GLU A 271 29.54 38.02 -8.07
C GLU A 271 28.41 37.40 -8.90
N ARG A 272 28.74 36.79 -10.05
CA ARG A 272 27.78 36.09 -10.91
C ARG A 272 27.14 34.90 -10.18
N VAL A 273 27.96 34.06 -9.54
CA VAL A 273 27.49 32.90 -8.76
C VAL A 273 26.66 33.34 -7.56
N ARG A 274 27.09 34.39 -6.85
CA ARG A 274 26.35 34.95 -5.71
C ARG A 274 24.99 35.49 -6.13
N ALA A 275 24.89 36.17 -7.27
CA ALA A 275 23.62 36.64 -7.81
C ALA A 275 22.68 35.49 -8.17
N ALA A 276 23.20 34.44 -8.81
CA ALA A 276 22.43 33.23 -9.11
C ALA A 276 21.92 32.53 -7.84
N LEU A 277 22.74 32.47 -6.77
CA LEU A 277 22.31 31.91 -5.48
C LEU A 277 21.20 32.74 -4.82
N ASP A 278 21.27 34.07 -4.90
CA ASP A 278 20.26 34.95 -4.28
C ASP A 278 18.88 34.85 -4.95
N SER A 279 18.83 34.34 -6.18
CA SER A 279 17.60 34.08 -6.93
C SER A 279 16.92 32.77 -6.55
N VAL A 280 17.62 31.80 -5.95
CA VAL A 280 17.10 30.45 -5.72
C VAL A 280 16.71 30.18 -4.27
N HIS A 281 15.49 29.70 -4.07
CA HIS A 281 14.94 29.48 -2.72
C HIS A 281 14.28 28.10 -2.63
N GLY A 282 14.28 27.51 -1.44
CA GLY A 282 13.66 26.22 -1.21
C GLY A 282 13.27 25.98 0.24
N VAL A 283 12.20 25.23 0.45
CA VAL A 283 11.75 24.80 1.77
C VAL A 283 11.36 23.33 1.72
N ASP A 284 11.77 22.56 2.74
CA ASP A 284 11.29 21.20 2.93
C ASP A 284 11.12 20.91 4.44
N ILE A 285 10.15 20.07 4.78
CA ILE A 285 9.90 19.67 6.18
C ILE A 285 11.01 18.75 6.72
N ASN A 286 11.76 18.12 5.82
CA ASN A 286 12.77 17.13 6.17
C ASN A 286 14.17 17.75 6.30
N PRO A 287 14.75 17.80 7.52
CA PRO A 287 16.07 18.40 7.73
C PRO A 287 17.20 17.74 6.93
N PHE A 288 17.11 16.45 6.63
CA PHE A 288 18.14 15.74 5.85
C PHE A 288 18.10 16.11 4.38
N ALA A 289 16.88 16.20 3.82
CA ALA A 289 16.70 16.58 2.43
C ALA A 289 17.26 18.00 2.21
N VAL A 290 16.95 18.93 3.13
CA VAL A 290 17.50 20.29 3.12
C VAL A 290 19.02 20.31 3.32
N ALA A 291 19.58 19.50 4.22
CA ALA A 291 21.03 19.41 4.41
C ALA A 291 21.75 18.92 3.13
N ILE A 292 21.20 17.91 2.47
CA ILE A 292 21.68 17.43 1.16
C ILE A 292 21.55 18.55 0.12
N ALA A 293 20.41 19.23 0.05
CA ALA A 293 20.19 20.33 -0.88
C ALA A 293 21.21 21.48 -0.67
N ARG A 294 21.46 21.86 0.59
CA ARG A 294 22.48 22.85 0.99
C ARG A 294 23.88 22.41 0.53
N PHE A 295 24.25 21.16 0.78
CA PHE A 295 25.55 20.61 0.35
C PHE A 295 25.70 20.64 -1.17
N ARG A 296 24.70 20.12 -1.88
CA ARG A 296 24.69 20.03 -3.35
C ARG A 296 24.79 21.40 -3.99
N LEU A 297 24.04 22.38 -3.46
CA LEU A 297 24.05 23.75 -3.96
C LEU A 297 25.39 24.44 -3.68
N LEU A 298 25.99 24.22 -2.50
CA LEU A 298 27.31 24.73 -2.16
C LEU A 298 28.40 24.16 -3.07
N VAL A 299 28.43 22.84 -3.28
CA VAL A 299 29.41 22.18 -4.17
C VAL A 299 29.25 22.69 -5.61
N ALA A 300 28.01 22.84 -6.10
CA ALA A 300 27.74 23.41 -7.41
C ALA A 300 28.22 24.88 -7.52
N ALA A 301 28.01 25.68 -6.48
CA ALA A 301 28.48 27.07 -6.44
C ALA A 301 30.01 27.19 -6.36
N MET A 302 30.66 26.31 -5.59
CA MET A 302 32.12 26.20 -5.53
C MET A 302 32.71 25.82 -6.89
N ALA A 303 32.12 24.84 -7.57
CA ALA A 303 32.51 24.42 -8.91
C ALA A 303 32.40 25.58 -9.91
N ALA A 304 31.25 26.24 -9.97
CA ALA A 304 30.97 27.36 -10.87
C ALA A 304 31.85 28.60 -10.62
N SER A 305 32.36 28.77 -9.40
CA SER A 305 33.23 29.89 -9.02
C SER A 305 34.72 29.56 -9.00
N GLY A 306 35.10 28.32 -9.36
CA GLY A 306 36.49 27.87 -9.34
C GLY A 306 37.09 27.70 -7.94
N VAL A 307 36.26 27.67 -6.88
CA VAL A 307 36.71 27.46 -5.50
C VAL A 307 36.90 25.97 -5.24
N ARG A 308 38.15 25.54 -5.03
CA ARG A 308 38.50 24.12 -4.97
C ARG A 308 38.54 23.48 -3.57
N THR A 309 38.42 24.26 -2.51
CA THR A 309 38.53 23.77 -1.11
C THR A 309 37.56 24.48 -0.19
N LEU A 310 37.01 23.80 0.81
CA LEU A 310 36.10 24.39 1.80
C LEU A 310 36.75 25.55 2.57
N ALA A 311 38.05 25.47 2.89
CA ALA A 311 38.79 26.55 3.53
C ALA A 311 38.86 27.84 2.70
N LYS A 312 38.85 27.73 1.36
CA LYS A 312 38.72 28.89 0.47
C LYS A 312 37.28 29.35 0.37
N ALA A 313 36.32 28.43 0.31
CA ALA A 313 34.89 28.75 0.29
C ALA A 313 34.47 29.55 1.53
N ALA A 314 35.03 29.25 2.70
CA ALA A 314 34.78 29.98 3.94
C ALA A 314 35.16 31.49 3.89
N LYS A 315 35.89 31.94 2.87
CA LYS A 315 36.25 33.36 2.67
C LYS A 315 35.21 34.16 1.89
N TYR A 316 34.20 33.50 1.33
CA TYR A 316 33.16 34.11 0.51
C TYR A 316 31.79 34.01 1.20
N ASP A 317 30.91 34.95 0.85
CA ASP A 317 29.49 34.93 1.25
C ASP A 317 28.68 34.10 0.25
N TRP A 318 27.97 33.08 0.75
CA TRP A 318 27.13 32.19 -0.06
C TRP A 318 25.67 32.30 0.40
N PRO A 319 24.81 33.06 -0.31
CA PRO A 319 23.42 33.27 0.10
C PRO A 319 22.57 32.04 -0.24
N ILE A 320 22.70 30.98 0.57
CA ILE A 320 21.93 29.74 0.43
C ILE A 320 20.56 29.92 1.11
N HIS A 321 19.51 30.16 0.32
CA HIS A 321 18.13 30.35 0.81
C HIS A 321 17.34 29.04 0.85
N LEU A 322 17.85 28.05 1.58
CA LEU A 322 17.19 26.76 1.80
C LEU A 322 16.84 26.60 3.28
N ALA A 323 15.59 26.27 3.61
CA ALA A 323 15.11 26.21 4.99
C ALA A 323 14.36 24.92 5.35
N VAL A 324 14.49 24.50 6.60
CA VAL A 324 13.74 23.40 7.20
C VAL A 324 12.46 23.93 7.82
N GLY A 325 11.32 23.52 7.28
CA GLY A 325 10.02 23.88 7.82
C GLY A 325 8.84 23.44 6.98
N ASP A 326 7.65 23.63 7.55
CA ASP A 326 6.40 23.35 6.86
C ASP A 326 5.93 24.56 6.03
N SER A 327 6.06 24.45 4.70
CA SER A 327 5.67 25.46 3.73
C SER A 327 4.17 25.78 3.69
N LEU A 328 3.32 24.91 4.26
CA LEU A 328 1.86 25.08 4.34
C LEU A 328 1.43 25.98 5.51
N ILE A 329 2.27 26.20 6.52
CA ILE A 329 1.90 27.04 7.68
C ILE A 329 2.22 28.51 7.40
N LYS A 330 1.19 29.30 7.08
CA LYS A 330 1.28 30.74 6.76
C LYS A 330 1.81 31.60 7.94
N ALA A 331 1.53 31.20 9.18
CA ALA A 331 1.62 32.06 10.36
C ALA A 331 3.04 32.29 10.93
N ARG A 332 4.09 31.61 10.43
CA ARG A 332 5.44 31.72 10.99
C ARG A 332 6.15 33.08 10.77
N GLN A 333 5.55 34.04 10.07
CA GLN A 333 6.19 35.34 9.81
C GLN A 333 5.37 36.59 10.18
N LEU A 334 4.07 36.48 10.48
CA LEU A 334 3.23 37.64 10.80
C LEU A 334 3.17 37.98 12.30
N SER A 335 3.47 37.03 13.19
CA SER A 335 3.40 37.22 14.65
C SER A 335 4.52 38.08 15.26
N LEU A 336 5.49 38.56 14.47
CA LEU A 336 6.52 39.50 14.93
C LEU A 336 6.10 40.97 14.85
N PHE A 337 4.96 41.30 14.21
CA PHE A 337 4.55 42.70 14.00
C PHE A 337 3.17 43.08 14.56
N GLU A 338 2.35 42.13 14.99
CA GLU A 338 1.08 42.41 15.67
C GLU A 338 1.08 41.81 17.08
N SER A 339 1.55 42.60 18.04
CA SER A 339 1.32 42.37 19.46
C SER A 339 -0.17 42.51 19.76
N VAL A 340 -0.90 41.40 19.74
CA VAL A 340 -2.21 41.30 20.39
C VAL A 340 -2.03 40.32 21.54
N ASP A 341 -2.22 40.83 22.77
CA ASP A 341 -2.12 40.08 24.02
C ASP A 341 -2.93 38.78 23.95
N GLY A 342 -2.20 37.66 23.96
CA GLY A 342 -2.72 36.30 23.92
C GLY A 342 -1.61 35.35 23.51
N GLU A 343 -0.89 34.81 24.50
CA GLU A 343 0.11 33.77 24.32
C GLU A 343 -0.51 32.56 23.59
N ASP A 344 -0.33 32.49 22.27
CA ASP A 344 -0.69 31.33 21.49
C ASP A 344 0.43 30.28 21.70
N GLU A 345 0.26 29.41 22.71
CA GLU A 345 1.21 28.33 23.07
C GLU A 345 1.55 27.39 21.88
N LEU A 346 0.82 27.46 20.76
CA LEU A 346 1.12 26.76 19.50
C LEU A 346 2.24 27.42 18.67
N ALA A 347 2.48 28.73 18.86
CA ALA A 347 3.46 29.52 18.11
C ALA A 347 4.91 29.33 18.60
N GLU A 348 5.13 28.88 19.85
CA GLU A 348 6.47 28.82 20.46
C GLU A 348 7.22 27.48 20.34
N LEU A 349 6.64 26.43 19.73
CA LEU A 349 7.33 25.12 19.63
C LEU A 349 7.74 24.76 18.19
N ALA A 350 8.87 25.28 17.76
CA ALA A 350 9.65 24.71 16.65
C ALA A 350 10.36 23.43 17.14
N TYR A 351 10.39 22.37 16.34
CA TYR A 351 11.35 21.29 16.60
C TYR A 351 12.76 21.91 16.53
N THR A 352 13.68 21.41 17.36
CA THR A 352 15.07 21.91 17.36
C THR A 352 15.71 21.88 15.97
N THR A 353 15.22 21.06 15.05
CA THR A 353 15.75 20.92 13.68
C THR A 353 15.20 21.93 12.67
N GLU A 354 14.15 22.71 13.01
CA GLU A 354 13.51 23.64 12.08
C GLU A 354 14.16 25.04 12.14
N ASP A 355 14.41 25.65 10.98
CA ASP A 355 15.10 26.96 10.86
C ASP A 355 14.40 27.93 9.89
N VAL A 356 13.22 27.62 9.37
CA VAL A 356 12.45 28.51 8.46
C VAL A 356 12.16 29.91 9.02
N HIS A 357 12.17 30.05 10.35
CA HIS A 357 12.00 31.34 11.02
C HIS A 357 13.25 32.23 10.91
N GLU A 358 14.42 31.66 10.66
CA GLU A 358 15.67 32.40 10.39
C GLU A 358 15.70 32.96 8.96
N HIS A 359 14.89 32.43 8.04
CA HIS A 359 14.78 32.85 6.65
C HIS A 359 13.60 33.82 6.42
N LEU A 360 13.79 35.08 6.80
CA LEU A 360 12.76 36.13 6.70
C LEU A 360 12.19 36.24 5.27
N ARG A 361 10.85 36.30 5.17
CA ARG A 361 10.07 36.43 3.94
C ARG A 361 10.16 35.25 2.96
N ILE A 362 10.83 34.14 3.27
CA ILE A 362 10.96 33.01 2.31
C ILE A 362 9.60 32.42 1.91
N LEU A 363 8.60 32.47 2.78
CA LEU A 363 7.24 32.01 2.53
C LEU A 363 6.21 33.14 2.28
N GLN A 364 6.70 34.35 1.98
CA GLN A 364 5.86 35.50 1.68
C GLN A 364 5.05 35.26 0.39
N GLN A 365 3.73 35.47 0.47
CA GLN A 365 2.84 35.38 -0.69
C GLN A 365 3.17 36.47 -1.73
N GLY A 366 3.02 36.15 -3.01
CA GLY A 366 3.25 37.11 -4.09
C GLY A 366 4.72 37.48 -4.36
N ARG A 367 5.70 36.75 -3.79
CA ARG A 367 7.12 37.13 -3.86
C ARG A 367 7.83 36.64 -5.13
N TYR A 368 7.41 35.51 -5.70
CA TYR A 368 8.25 34.76 -6.64
C TYR A 368 7.82 34.90 -8.09
N HIS A 369 8.79 35.07 -8.98
CA HIS A 369 8.58 35.10 -10.43
C HIS A 369 8.35 33.70 -11.00
N VAL A 370 8.91 32.68 -10.36
CA VAL A 370 8.77 31.27 -10.72
C VAL A 370 8.52 30.44 -9.45
N VAL A 371 7.51 29.58 -9.46
CA VAL A 371 7.24 28.62 -8.39
C VAL A 371 7.17 27.24 -9.01
N VAL A 372 8.07 26.34 -8.61
CA VAL A 372 8.13 24.98 -9.14
C VAL A 372 8.22 23.94 -8.04
N GLY A 373 7.97 22.67 -8.34
CA GLY A 373 8.15 21.60 -7.36
C GLY A 373 7.33 20.34 -7.64
N ASN A 374 7.59 19.33 -6.82
CA ASN A 374 6.88 18.05 -6.82
C ASN A 374 6.30 17.81 -5.41
N PRO A 375 5.05 18.25 -5.13
CA PRO A 375 4.47 18.14 -3.79
C PRO A 375 4.20 16.67 -3.39
N PRO A 376 4.16 16.35 -2.09
CA PRO A 376 3.98 14.97 -1.62
C PRO A 376 2.56 14.41 -1.89
N TYR A 377 2.49 13.14 -2.28
CA TYR A 377 1.23 12.46 -2.68
C TYR A 377 0.58 11.62 -1.55
N ILE A 378 0.79 12.01 -0.28
CA ILE A 378 0.27 11.30 0.90
C ILE A 378 -0.86 12.07 1.59
N GLN A 379 -1.64 11.39 2.42
CA GLN A 379 -2.65 12.02 3.27
C GLN A 379 -2.03 12.50 4.59
N VAL A 380 -2.67 13.50 5.21
CA VAL A 380 -2.27 13.99 6.53
C VAL A 380 -2.71 13.00 7.60
N ALA A 381 -1.76 12.28 8.21
CA ALA A 381 -2.06 11.30 9.26
C ALA A 381 -2.41 11.96 10.61
N ASP A 382 -1.83 13.12 10.90
CA ASP A 382 -2.06 13.86 12.14
C ASP A 382 -3.37 14.68 12.05
N ALA A 383 -4.29 14.43 12.99
CA ALA A 383 -5.60 15.08 12.99
C ALA A 383 -5.54 16.58 13.32
N SER A 384 -4.58 17.02 14.14
CA SER A 384 -4.38 18.42 14.52
C SER A 384 -3.83 19.23 13.33
N LEU A 385 -2.79 18.71 12.65
CA LEU A 385 -2.26 19.31 11.42
C LEU A 385 -3.31 19.34 10.31
N ASN A 386 -4.11 18.27 10.17
CA ASN A 386 -5.21 18.25 9.20
C ASN A 386 -6.22 19.39 9.44
N LYS A 387 -6.52 19.71 10.70
CA LYS A 387 -7.41 20.82 11.04
C LYS A 387 -6.80 22.17 10.62
N ILE A 388 -5.53 22.41 10.95
CA ILE A 388 -4.83 23.66 10.60
C ILE A 388 -4.82 23.87 9.09
N TYR A 389 -4.45 22.87 8.29
CA TYR A 389 -4.41 23.02 6.84
C TYR A 389 -5.79 23.31 6.23
N ARG A 390 -6.87 22.76 6.78
CA ARG A 390 -8.23 23.07 6.32
C ARG A 390 -8.64 24.51 6.61
N GLU A 391 -8.16 25.07 7.71
CA GLU A 391 -8.40 26.48 8.05
C GLU A 391 -7.61 27.41 7.12
N LEU A 392 -6.41 27.00 6.69
CA LEU A 392 -5.53 27.79 5.82
C LEU A 392 -5.85 27.69 4.33
N TYR A 393 -6.45 26.58 3.87
CA TYR A 393 -6.66 26.25 2.45
C TYR A 393 -8.08 25.74 2.18
N ASP A 394 -8.87 26.55 1.48
CA ASP A 394 -10.27 26.29 1.14
C ASP A 394 -10.46 25.16 0.10
N ALA A 395 -9.41 24.83 -0.67
CA ALA A 395 -9.41 23.69 -1.59
C ALA A 395 -9.48 22.31 -0.88
N CYS A 396 -9.18 22.24 0.43
CA CYS A 396 -9.15 20.98 1.16
C CYS A 396 -10.56 20.44 1.47
N ALA A 397 -10.94 19.30 0.87
CA ALA A 397 -12.20 18.60 1.12
C ALA A 397 -12.00 17.11 1.41
N GLY A 398 -12.85 16.49 2.25
CA GLY A 398 -12.78 15.05 2.55
C GLY A 398 -11.39 14.56 3.00
N GLY A 399 -11.02 13.31 2.73
CA GLY A 399 -9.66 12.80 2.95
C GLY A 399 -8.73 13.17 1.79
N TYR A 400 -8.22 14.40 1.78
CA TYR A 400 -7.36 14.95 0.72
C TYR A 400 -5.89 14.49 0.82
N ALA A 401 -5.19 14.51 -0.31
CA ALA A 401 -3.72 14.36 -0.37
C ALA A 401 -3.04 15.74 -0.20
N LEU A 402 -1.83 15.78 0.34
CA LEU A 402 -1.05 17.01 0.54
C LEU A 402 -0.83 17.81 -0.75
N SER A 403 -0.84 17.16 -1.91
CA SER A 403 -0.81 17.86 -3.20
C SER A 403 -1.92 18.89 -3.40
N VAL A 404 -3.07 18.77 -2.71
CA VAL A 404 -4.18 19.72 -2.81
C VAL A 404 -3.86 21.08 -2.16
N PRO A 405 -3.53 21.17 -0.85
CA PRO A 405 -3.11 22.44 -0.27
C PRO A 405 -1.83 22.98 -0.91
N PHE A 406 -0.90 22.11 -1.35
CA PHE A 406 0.28 22.56 -2.08
C PHE A 406 -0.05 23.19 -3.43
N ALA A 407 -0.96 22.59 -4.22
CA ALA A 407 -1.38 23.18 -5.48
C ALA A 407 -1.86 24.63 -5.27
N GLN A 408 -2.69 24.88 -4.25
CA GLN A 408 -3.09 26.23 -3.88
C GLN A 408 -1.90 27.10 -3.42
N ARG A 409 -1.03 26.56 -2.56
CA ARG A 409 0.13 27.27 -2.01
C ARG A 409 1.12 27.73 -3.08
N PHE A 410 1.34 26.93 -4.13
CA PHE A 410 2.26 27.28 -5.21
C PHE A 410 1.81 28.56 -5.93
N PHE A 411 0.51 28.67 -6.25
CA PHE A 411 -0.04 29.89 -6.87
C PHE A 411 -0.10 31.08 -5.91
N GLU A 412 -0.29 30.88 -4.60
CA GLU A 412 -0.22 31.97 -3.61
C GLU A 412 1.19 32.57 -3.45
N LEU A 413 2.25 31.77 -3.69
CA LEU A 413 3.65 32.24 -3.61
C LEU A 413 4.08 33.02 -4.86
N ALA A 414 3.43 32.77 -5.99
CA ALA A 414 3.72 33.44 -7.26
C ALA A 414 3.27 34.90 -7.26
N LYS A 415 4.06 35.78 -7.89
CA LYS A 415 3.82 37.23 -7.97
C LYS A 415 2.49 37.55 -8.68
N CYS A 416 1.66 38.37 -8.05
CA CYS A 416 0.32 38.74 -8.53
C CYS A 416 0.17 40.21 -8.95
N ASP A 417 1.20 41.05 -8.78
CA ASP A 417 1.03 42.51 -8.78
C ASP A 417 0.86 43.13 -10.18
N VAL A 418 -0.36 43.56 -10.49
CA VAL A 418 -0.73 44.29 -11.73
C VAL A 418 -0.45 45.80 -11.61
N SER A 419 -0.30 46.33 -10.39
CA SER A 419 -0.30 47.77 -10.13
C SER A 419 0.97 48.49 -10.61
N ALA A 420 2.03 47.75 -10.96
CA ALA A 420 3.31 48.26 -11.44
C ALA A 420 3.56 48.05 -12.95
N GLY A 421 2.58 47.55 -13.72
CA GLY A 421 2.82 47.14 -15.12
C GLY A 421 3.78 45.96 -15.26
N CYS A 422 4.07 45.26 -14.17
CA CYS A 422 4.89 44.05 -14.12
C CYS A 422 4.07 42.82 -14.50
N GLY A 423 4.75 41.83 -15.07
CA GLY A 423 4.18 40.52 -15.38
C GLY A 423 3.68 39.74 -14.16
N ARG A 424 3.03 38.60 -14.40
CA ARG A 424 2.62 37.64 -13.33
C ARG A 424 3.60 36.48 -13.22
N GLY A 425 3.80 35.98 -12.00
CA GLY A 425 4.67 34.83 -11.75
C GLY A 425 4.17 33.54 -12.40
N MET A 426 5.09 32.71 -12.86
CA MET A 426 4.81 31.40 -13.46
C MET A 426 4.84 30.31 -12.40
N VAL A 427 3.93 29.35 -12.51
CA VAL A 427 3.86 28.15 -11.65
C VAL A 427 3.93 26.91 -12.52
N GLY A 428 4.77 25.95 -12.14
CA GLY A 428 4.84 24.63 -12.77
C GLY A 428 5.02 23.53 -11.75
N GLN A 429 4.15 22.53 -11.74
CA GLN A 429 4.24 21.44 -10.78
C GLN A 429 3.95 20.09 -11.45
N ILE A 430 4.64 19.05 -11.00
CA ILE A 430 4.26 17.67 -11.28
C ILE A 430 3.51 17.12 -10.07
N THR A 431 2.30 16.61 -10.28
CA THR A 431 1.45 16.13 -9.19
C THR A 431 0.71 14.84 -9.56
N ALA A 432 0.26 14.08 -8.56
CA ALA A 432 -0.59 12.91 -8.81
C ALA A 432 -1.93 13.35 -9.44
N ASN A 433 -2.36 12.67 -10.51
CA ASN A 433 -3.61 13.00 -11.21
C ASN A 433 -4.89 12.64 -10.42
N SER A 434 -4.75 12.05 -9.22
CA SER A 434 -5.87 11.54 -8.42
C SER A 434 -6.93 12.60 -8.06
N PHE A 435 -6.54 13.88 -7.93
CA PHE A 435 -7.49 14.98 -7.69
C PHE A 435 -8.47 15.18 -8.85
N MET A 436 -8.14 14.73 -10.06
CA MET A 436 -9.02 14.82 -11.22
C MET A 436 -10.26 13.94 -11.11
N LYS A 437 -10.18 12.85 -10.34
CA LYS A 437 -11.22 11.81 -10.24
C LYS A 437 -11.78 11.62 -8.84
N ARG A 438 -10.97 11.83 -7.81
CA ARG A 438 -11.35 11.59 -6.41
C ARG A 438 -12.09 12.81 -5.87
N GLU A 439 -13.14 12.55 -5.10
CA GLU A 439 -14.05 13.57 -4.54
C GLU A 439 -13.36 14.70 -3.77
N PHE A 440 -12.17 14.47 -3.19
CA PHE A 440 -11.43 15.54 -2.52
C PHE A 440 -10.94 16.65 -3.47
N GLY A 441 -10.77 16.35 -4.76
CA GLY A 441 -10.27 17.29 -5.76
C GLY A 441 -11.36 18.17 -6.36
N LYS A 442 -12.63 17.91 -6.05
CA LYS A 442 -13.77 18.68 -6.55
C LYS A 442 -13.63 20.18 -6.27
N LYS A 443 -13.33 20.57 -5.02
CA LYS A 443 -13.11 21.98 -4.66
C LYS A 443 -11.88 22.58 -5.34
N LEU A 444 -10.80 21.80 -5.46
CA LEU A 444 -9.58 22.26 -6.14
C LEU A 444 -9.87 22.60 -7.60
N ILE A 445 -10.71 21.82 -8.29
CA ILE A 445 -11.09 22.05 -9.68
C ILE A 445 -12.12 23.18 -9.80
N GLU A 446 -13.27 23.00 -9.16
CA GLU A 446 -14.46 23.84 -9.36
C GLU A 446 -14.32 25.21 -8.69
N ASP A 447 -13.66 25.30 -7.53
CA ASP A 447 -13.54 26.56 -6.78
C ASP A 447 -12.21 27.26 -7.03
N PHE A 448 -11.10 26.50 -7.15
CA PHE A 448 -9.75 27.08 -7.26
C PHE A 448 -9.25 27.18 -8.71
N PHE A 449 -9.07 26.07 -9.44
CA PHE A 449 -8.53 26.11 -10.81
C PHE A 449 -9.47 26.79 -11.81
N ALA A 450 -10.79 26.66 -11.66
CA ALA A 450 -11.75 27.33 -12.53
C ALA A 450 -11.80 28.85 -12.33
N HIS A 451 -11.48 29.35 -11.13
CA HIS A 451 -11.82 30.72 -10.73
C HIS A 451 -10.66 31.58 -10.17
N LYS A 452 -9.58 30.98 -9.67
CA LYS A 452 -8.46 31.69 -9.03
C LYS A 452 -7.13 31.54 -9.77
N VAL A 453 -7.07 30.67 -10.78
CA VAL A 453 -5.85 30.36 -11.53
C VAL A 453 -6.09 30.52 -13.03
N GLU A 454 -5.07 31.02 -13.74
CA GLU A 454 -4.98 30.95 -15.19
C GLU A 454 -4.06 29.79 -15.58
N LEU A 455 -4.63 28.59 -15.71
CA LEU A 455 -3.90 27.43 -16.24
C LEU A 455 -3.64 27.64 -17.73
N THR A 456 -2.39 27.51 -18.15
CA THR A 456 -1.97 27.67 -19.55
C THR A 456 -1.72 26.33 -20.21
N GLU A 457 -1.19 25.36 -19.46
CA GLU A 457 -0.92 24.01 -19.96
C GLU A 457 -1.34 22.95 -18.94
N VAL A 458 -1.98 21.88 -19.42
CA VAL A 458 -2.29 20.65 -18.67
C VAL A 458 -1.75 19.46 -19.45
N ILE A 459 -0.71 18.81 -18.92
CA ILE A 459 0.02 17.77 -19.64
C ILE A 459 -0.16 16.45 -18.90
N ASP A 460 -0.95 15.55 -19.48
CA ASP A 460 -1.13 14.20 -18.93
C ASP A 460 0.11 13.36 -19.17
N THR A 461 0.82 13.04 -18.08
CA THR A 461 2.03 12.21 -18.10
C THR A 461 1.76 10.80 -17.59
N SER A 462 0.50 10.41 -17.39
CA SER A 462 0.11 9.09 -16.85
C SER A 462 0.43 7.90 -17.77
N GLY A 463 0.68 8.16 -19.05
CA GLY A 463 1.16 7.17 -20.01
C GLY A 463 2.68 7.02 -20.06
N ALA A 464 3.44 8.00 -19.56
CA ALA A 464 4.90 8.02 -19.62
C ALA A 464 5.54 7.28 -18.43
N TYR A 465 6.67 6.61 -18.67
CA TYR A 465 7.45 6.01 -17.59
C TYR A 465 8.32 7.09 -16.93
N ILE A 466 7.95 7.48 -15.70
CA ILE A 466 8.75 8.40 -14.89
C ILE A 466 9.44 7.58 -13.78
N PRO A 467 10.77 7.43 -13.80
CA PRO A 467 11.50 6.64 -12.80
C PRO A 467 11.14 7.01 -11.36
N GLY A 468 10.92 5.99 -10.53
CA GLY A 468 10.54 6.16 -9.12
C GLY A 468 9.07 6.50 -8.87
N HIS A 469 8.30 6.92 -9.89
CA HIS A 469 6.87 7.18 -9.76
C HIS A 469 6.04 5.92 -10.09
N GLY A 470 5.38 5.34 -9.08
CA GLY A 470 4.36 4.28 -9.28
C GLY A 470 2.92 4.82 -9.40
N THR A 471 2.74 6.14 -9.30
CA THR A 471 1.44 6.81 -9.33
C THR A 471 1.30 7.62 -10.63
N PRO A 472 0.17 7.53 -11.35
CA PRO A 472 -0.12 8.39 -12.49
C PRO A 472 0.02 9.90 -12.17
N THR A 473 0.81 10.61 -12.96
CA THR A 473 1.09 12.04 -12.76
C THR A 473 0.48 12.92 -13.84
N VAL A 474 0.42 14.21 -13.56
CA VAL A 474 0.11 15.30 -14.49
C VAL A 474 1.08 16.45 -14.23
N ILE A 475 1.46 17.19 -15.27
CA ILE A 475 2.15 18.48 -15.14
C ILE A 475 1.14 19.60 -15.35
N LEU A 476 1.12 20.55 -14.42
CA LEU A 476 0.27 21.74 -14.48
C LEU A 476 1.14 22.99 -14.59
N VAL A 477 0.89 23.82 -15.61
CA VAL A 477 1.56 25.11 -15.81
C VAL A 477 0.52 26.22 -15.83
N GLY A 478 0.79 27.34 -15.15
CA GLY A 478 -0.10 28.48 -15.17
C GLY A 478 0.40 29.70 -14.39
N LYS A 479 -0.50 30.67 -14.21
CA LYS A 479 -0.26 31.94 -13.51
C LYS A 479 -1.39 32.21 -12.50
N PRO A 480 -1.14 32.96 -11.40
CA PRO A 480 -2.22 33.42 -10.53
C PRO A 480 -3.16 34.37 -11.27
N ARG A 481 -4.45 34.38 -10.90
CA ARG A 481 -5.49 35.16 -11.60
C ARG A 481 -6.03 36.31 -10.76
N GLU A 482 -6.03 37.52 -11.34
CA GLU A 482 -6.79 38.67 -10.83
C GLU A 482 -7.26 39.57 -11.99
N GLY A 483 -8.54 39.99 -11.99
CA GLY A 483 -9.10 41.07 -12.83
C GLY A 483 -9.30 40.86 -14.35
N ALA A 484 -8.54 39.99 -15.02
CA ALA A 484 -8.63 39.76 -16.47
C ALA A 484 -9.52 38.56 -16.84
N ALA A 485 -10.16 38.60 -18.02
CA ALA A 485 -10.90 37.46 -18.57
C ALA A 485 -9.93 36.30 -18.88
N PRO A 486 -10.27 35.05 -18.53
CA PRO A 486 -9.40 33.91 -18.76
C PRO A 486 -9.26 33.61 -20.25
N SER A 487 -8.18 32.93 -20.62
CA SER A 487 -8.08 32.31 -21.95
C SER A 487 -9.27 31.37 -22.18
N ALA A 488 -9.83 31.43 -23.38
CA ALA A 488 -10.92 30.54 -23.80
C ALA A 488 -10.45 29.07 -23.83
N THR A 489 -9.16 28.85 -24.13
CA THR A 489 -8.58 27.52 -24.29
C THR A 489 -7.35 27.32 -23.40
N ILE A 490 -7.06 26.05 -23.11
CA ILE A 490 -5.87 25.59 -22.39
C ILE A 490 -5.14 24.57 -23.27
N ARG A 491 -3.82 24.74 -23.44
CA ARG A 491 -3.02 23.76 -24.15
C ARG A 491 -3.01 22.45 -23.38
N THR A 492 -3.44 21.38 -24.03
CA THR A 492 -3.65 20.11 -23.34
C THR A 492 -2.98 18.96 -24.09
N VAL A 493 -2.15 18.21 -23.39
CA VAL A 493 -1.64 16.92 -23.87
C VAL A 493 -2.50 15.82 -23.27
N ARG A 494 -3.16 15.04 -24.14
CA ARG A 494 -4.09 13.97 -23.80
C ARG A 494 -3.47 12.61 -24.07
N SER A 495 -3.64 11.68 -23.13
CA SER A 495 -3.16 10.30 -23.28
C SER A 495 -3.98 9.53 -24.32
N ALA A 496 -3.28 8.77 -25.17
CA ALA A 496 -3.88 7.80 -26.10
C ALA A 496 -3.43 6.36 -25.80
N ARG A 497 -2.13 6.15 -25.57
CA ARG A 497 -1.53 4.84 -25.21
C ARG A 497 -0.34 5.04 -24.28
N GLY A 498 -0.23 4.21 -23.24
CA GLY A 498 0.96 4.17 -22.37
C GLY A 498 2.18 3.52 -23.01
N GLU A 499 3.33 3.59 -22.34
CA GLU A 499 4.56 2.95 -22.80
C GLU A 499 4.35 1.42 -23.01
N PRO A 500 4.94 0.81 -24.05
CA PRO A 500 4.81 -0.62 -24.28
C PRO A 500 5.70 -1.47 -23.37
N ALA A 501 6.69 -0.86 -22.70
CA ALA A 501 7.56 -1.48 -21.69
C ALA A 501 8.23 -0.36 -20.89
N ALA A 502 8.79 -0.68 -19.71
CA ALA A 502 9.63 0.28 -19.01
C ALA A 502 10.92 0.51 -19.82
N PRO A 503 11.21 1.74 -20.28
CA PRO A 503 12.46 2.04 -20.95
C PRO A 503 13.63 1.97 -19.97
N GLU A 504 14.84 1.71 -20.48
CA GLU A 504 16.07 1.76 -19.66
C GLU A 504 16.36 3.19 -19.17
N ASN A 505 16.10 4.18 -20.03
CA ASN A 505 16.18 5.60 -19.72
C ASN A 505 14.80 6.25 -19.90
N GLY A 506 14.28 6.89 -18.85
CA GLY A 506 12.94 7.50 -18.87
C GLY A 506 12.80 8.64 -19.88
N GLU A 507 13.88 9.37 -20.16
CA GLU A 507 13.92 10.46 -21.15
C GLU A 507 13.74 9.95 -22.59
N GLU A 508 14.13 8.70 -22.86
CA GLU A 508 14.01 8.05 -24.17
C GLU A 508 12.68 7.27 -24.31
N GLY A 509 11.77 7.40 -23.34
CA GLY A 509 10.44 6.80 -23.40
C GLY A 509 9.65 7.28 -24.62
N LEU A 510 8.90 6.37 -25.27
CA LEU A 510 8.17 6.69 -26.49
C LEU A 510 7.06 7.71 -26.25
N VAL A 511 6.40 7.63 -25.10
CA VAL A 511 5.36 8.58 -24.69
C VAL A 511 6.00 9.91 -24.30
N TRP A 512 7.11 9.90 -23.55
CA TRP A 512 7.80 11.13 -23.17
C TRP A 512 8.31 11.90 -24.40
N CYS A 513 9.03 11.24 -25.31
CA CYS A 513 9.47 11.81 -26.58
C CYS A 513 8.30 12.37 -27.40
N ALA A 514 7.15 11.68 -27.37
CA ALA A 514 5.95 12.14 -28.07
C ALA A 514 5.35 13.40 -27.41
N ILE A 515 5.36 13.51 -26.08
CA ILE A 515 4.93 14.72 -25.36
C ILE A 515 5.84 15.89 -25.76
N GLU A 516 7.16 15.72 -25.64
CA GLU A 516 8.13 16.78 -25.91
C GLU A 516 8.06 17.28 -27.36
N ALA A 517 7.96 16.37 -28.33
CA ALA A 517 7.90 16.74 -29.75
C ALA A 517 6.58 17.43 -30.16
N GLN A 518 5.46 17.13 -29.49
CA GLN A 518 4.12 17.56 -29.93
C GLN A 518 3.51 18.67 -29.07
N VAL A 519 3.99 18.91 -27.85
CA VAL A 519 3.36 19.86 -26.92
C VAL A 519 3.27 21.29 -27.48
N ASP A 520 4.16 21.69 -28.40
CA ASP A 520 4.10 22.99 -29.07
C ASP A 520 3.34 23.00 -30.41
N GLU A 521 2.81 21.86 -30.84
CA GLU A 521 2.06 21.68 -32.10
C GLU A 521 0.58 21.31 -31.82
N PRO A 522 -0.29 22.27 -31.47
CA PRO A 522 -1.71 22.00 -31.25
C PRO A 522 -2.39 21.48 -32.53
N GLY A 523 -3.25 20.47 -32.39
CA GLY A 523 -3.86 19.70 -33.48
C GLY A 523 -3.06 18.44 -33.89
N SER A 524 -1.90 18.20 -33.28
CA SER A 524 -1.10 17.00 -33.54
C SER A 524 -1.68 15.76 -32.84
N VAL A 525 -1.58 14.63 -33.53
CA VAL A 525 -2.03 13.32 -33.05
C VAL A 525 -1.00 12.27 -33.40
N SER A 526 -0.54 11.53 -32.41
CA SER A 526 0.31 10.35 -32.55
C SER A 526 -0.38 9.11 -31.97
N GLN A 527 0.27 7.95 -32.06
CA GLN A 527 -0.20 6.74 -31.39
C GLN A 527 -0.14 6.81 -29.84
N TRP A 528 0.59 7.78 -29.28
CA TRP A 528 0.88 7.89 -27.84
C TRP A 528 0.09 9.00 -27.16
N VAL A 529 0.11 10.20 -27.76
CA VAL A 529 -0.55 11.41 -27.25
C VAL A 529 -1.22 12.20 -28.37
N SER A 530 -2.19 13.03 -27.98
CA SER A 530 -2.84 14.04 -28.82
C SER A 530 -2.75 15.40 -28.12
N VAL A 531 -2.41 16.45 -28.86
CA VAL A 531 -2.23 17.80 -28.31
C VAL A 531 -3.23 18.74 -28.96
N ASP A 532 -4.01 19.46 -28.16
CA ASP A 532 -5.02 20.40 -28.62
C ASP A 532 -5.15 21.60 -27.67
N ASP A 533 -5.67 22.72 -28.16
CA ASP A 533 -6.09 23.86 -27.33
C ASP A 533 -7.57 23.68 -26.96
N LEU A 534 -7.84 23.06 -25.81
CA LEU A 534 -9.19 22.64 -25.38
C LEU A 534 -9.96 23.75 -24.67
N GLU A 535 -11.28 23.82 -24.86
CA GLU A 535 -12.13 24.81 -24.19
C GLU A 535 -12.13 24.66 -22.67
N ARG A 536 -11.84 25.77 -21.97
CA ARG A 536 -11.72 25.82 -20.51
C ARG A 536 -12.99 25.35 -19.80
N ASN A 537 -14.16 25.83 -20.24
CA ASN A 537 -15.43 25.55 -19.55
C ASN A 537 -15.92 24.11 -19.76
N GLN A 538 -15.70 23.55 -20.95
CA GLN A 538 -16.11 22.20 -21.28
C GLN A 538 -15.24 21.15 -20.57
N TYR A 539 -13.91 21.34 -20.57
CA TYR A 539 -12.96 20.30 -20.11
C TYR A 539 -12.46 20.50 -18.67
N PHE A 540 -12.34 21.74 -18.20
CA PHE A 540 -11.62 22.05 -16.96
C PHE A 540 -12.49 22.73 -15.88
N GLY A 541 -13.73 23.13 -16.20
CA GLY A 541 -14.63 23.83 -15.28
C GLY A 541 -15.42 22.93 -14.33
N ARG A 542 -15.41 21.60 -14.51
CA ARG A 542 -16.20 20.66 -13.70
C ARG A 542 -15.38 19.42 -13.35
N HIS A 543 -15.61 18.87 -12.15
CA HIS A 543 -15.04 17.57 -11.76
C HIS A 543 -15.97 16.43 -12.22
N PRO A 544 -15.44 15.31 -12.75
CA PRO A 544 -14.02 14.99 -12.93
C PRO A 544 -13.42 15.45 -14.27
N TRP A 545 -12.10 15.68 -14.32
CA TRP A 545 -11.38 15.95 -15.59
C TRP A 545 -11.08 14.66 -16.34
N VAL A 546 -11.33 14.61 -17.65
CA VAL A 546 -11.06 13.44 -18.52
C VAL A 546 -10.05 13.83 -19.59
N LEU A 547 -8.82 13.30 -19.49
CA LEU A 547 -7.71 13.63 -20.39
C LEU A 547 -7.41 12.52 -21.42
N VAL A 548 -8.28 11.51 -21.54
CA VAL A 548 -8.20 10.50 -22.61
C VAL A 548 -8.75 11.11 -23.90
N ALA A 549 -8.00 10.99 -25.00
CA ALA A 549 -8.41 11.54 -26.29
C ALA A 549 -9.75 10.94 -26.79
N GLY A 550 -10.76 11.75 -27.04
CA GLY A 550 -12.11 11.31 -27.43
C GLY A 550 -13.02 10.88 -26.27
N GLY A 551 -12.53 10.91 -25.03
CA GLY A 551 -13.26 10.41 -23.88
C GLY A 551 -14.49 11.26 -23.53
N VAL A 552 -14.33 12.59 -23.50
CA VAL A 552 -15.41 13.53 -23.17
C VAL A 552 -16.52 13.47 -24.20
N GLU A 553 -16.16 13.38 -25.49
CA GLU A 553 -17.08 13.35 -26.61
C GLU A 553 -18.00 12.11 -26.56
N VAL A 554 -17.45 10.94 -26.25
CA VAL A 554 -18.25 9.71 -26.06
C VAL A 554 -19.10 9.80 -24.79
N LEU A 555 -18.60 10.38 -23.69
CA LEU A 555 -19.40 10.60 -22.48
C LEU A 555 -20.60 11.53 -22.74
N GLU A 556 -20.41 12.61 -23.49
CA GLU A 556 -21.47 13.53 -23.89
C GLU A 556 -22.53 12.83 -24.75
N GLN A 557 -22.11 11.97 -25.68
CA GLN A 557 -23.03 11.16 -26.49
C GLN A 557 -23.88 10.20 -25.64
N VAL A 558 -23.25 9.50 -24.68
CA VAL A 558 -23.94 8.61 -23.73
C VAL A 558 -24.92 9.41 -22.85
N ASN A 559 -24.50 10.58 -22.35
CA ASN A 559 -25.34 11.46 -21.54
C ASN A 559 -26.54 12.00 -22.36
N ALA A 560 -26.33 12.40 -23.61
CA ALA A 560 -27.37 12.94 -24.47
C ALA A 560 -28.44 11.91 -24.86
N ALA A 561 -28.07 10.62 -24.94
CA ALA A 561 -29.00 9.52 -25.21
C ALA A 561 -29.79 9.05 -23.97
N SER A 562 -29.55 9.65 -22.80
CA SER A 562 -30.09 9.18 -21.52
C SER A 562 -31.13 10.13 -20.92
N PRO A 563 -32.37 9.68 -20.65
CA PRO A 563 -33.40 10.51 -20.01
C PRO A 563 -33.14 10.82 -18.52
N GLY A 564 -32.27 10.05 -17.85
CA GLY A 564 -31.99 10.21 -16.43
C GLY A 564 -30.73 9.45 -16.00
N CYS A 565 -30.47 9.42 -14.70
CA CYS A 565 -29.30 8.74 -14.13
C CYS A 565 -29.67 7.72 -13.04
N LEU A 566 -28.73 6.83 -12.71
CA LEU A 566 -28.95 5.75 -11.75
C LEU A 566 -29.39 6.25 -10.37
N ARG A 567 -28.96 7.44 -9.94
CA ARG A 567 -29.36 8.10 -8.69
C ARG A 567 -30.88 8.13 -8.51
N GLU A 568 -31.63 8.26 -9.59
CA GLU A 568 -33.09 8.36 -9.54
C GLU A 568 -33.76 7.01 -9.26
N ALA A 569 -33.11 5.90 -9.65
CA ALA A 569 -33.61 4.53 -9.44
C ALA A 569 -33.16 3.90 -8.12
N VAL A 570 -32.07 4.38 -7.52
CA VAL A 570 -31.50 3.79 -6.29
C VAL A 570 -32.00 4.49 -5.02
N GLU A 571 -32.08 3.74 -3.94
CA GLU A 571 -32.31 4.26 -2.59
C GLU A 571 -30.98 4.56 -1.88
N SER A 572 -30.04 3.61 -1.93
CA SER A 572 -28.72 3.80 -1.34
C SER A 572 -27.66 2.95 -2.02
N VAL A 573 -26.40 3.41 -1.97
CA VAL A 573 -25.23 2.64 -2.40
C VAL A 573 -24.18 2.66 -1.29
N GLY A 574 -23.58 1.50 -1.00
CA GLY A 574 -22.43 1.43 -0.09
C GLY A 574 -22.32 0.10 0.64
N ARG A 575 -21.45 0.04 1.64
CA ARG A 575 -21.36 -1.10 2.57
C ARG A 575 -22.60 -1.20 3.47
N THR A 576 -22.86 -2.39 3.97
CA THR A 576 -23.85 -2.63 5.06
C THR A 576 -23.17 -2.70 6.42
N THR A 577 -21.91 -3.11 6.49
CA THR A 577 -21.17 -3.21 7.76
C THR A 577 -19.68 -2.89 7.60
N SER A 578 -19.02 -2.59 8.70
CA SER A 578 -17.57 -2.44 8.81
C SER A 578 -17.11 -3.02 10.13
N THR A 579 -16.40 -4.15 10.10
CA THR A 579 -15.94 -4.78 11.35
C THR A 579 -14.96 -3.87 12.09
N GLY A 580 -14.06 -3.18 11.37
CA GLY A 580 -12.95 -2.41 11.95
C GLY A 580 -11.86 -3.27 12.60
N ALA A 581 -11.95 -4.60 12.51
CA ALA A 581 -10.97 -5.57 12.98
C ALA A 581 -11.14 -6.91 12.26
N ASP A 582 -10.95 -6.91 10.94
CA ASP A 582 -11.18 -8.07 10.07
C ASP A 582 -10.41 -9.32 10.52
N ASP A 583 -9.17 -9.17 11.02
CA ASP A 583 -8.35 -10.28 11.53
C ASP A 583 -9.05 -11.09 12.65
N ILE A 584 -9.95 -10.45 13.43
CA ILE A 584 -10.70 -11.01 14.56
C ILE A 584 -12.07 -11.53 14.11
N PHE A 585 -12.83 -10.71 13.38
CA PHE A 585 -14.22 -11.03 13.04
C PHE A 585 -14.36 -12.01 11.86
N LEU A 586 -13.38 -12.06 10.95
CA LEU A 586 -13.44 -12.93 9.77
C LEU A 586 -12.83 -14.31 10.08
N LEU A 587 -13.65 -15.33 9.85
CA LEU A 587 -13.25 -16.73 9.89
C LEU A 587 -12.92 -17.21 8.47
N PRO A 588 -12.01 -18.18 8.28
CA PRO A 588 -11.57 -18.60 6.95
C PRO A 588 -12.69 -19.15 6.08
N ASP A 589 -13.53 -20.01 6.67
CA ASP A 589 -14.52 -20.82 5.95
C ASP A 589 -15.58 -21.39 6.92
N MET A 590 -16.67 -21.94 6.35
CA MET A 590 -17.74 -22.56 7.13
C MET A 590 -17.31 -23.85 7.83
N ALA A 591 -16.23 -24.50 7.41
CA ALA A 591 -15.65 -25.64 8.11
C ALA A 591 -15.10 -25.21 9.47
N THR A 592 -14.37 -24.10 9.52
CA THR A 592 -13.87 -23.48 10.75
C THR A 592 -15.01 -23.08 11.67
N VAL A 593 -16.07 -22.47 11.14
CA VAL A 593 -17.28 -22.12 11.90
C VAL A 593 -17.89 -23.35 12.57
N ARG A 594 -18.00 -24.47 11.84
CA ARG A 594 -18.52 -25.73 12.37
C ARG A 594 -17.59 -26.33 13.43
N ARG A 595 -16.27 -26.31 13.19
CA ARG A 595 -15.24 -26.77 14.13
C ARG A 595 -15.35 -26.08 15.49
N VAL A 596 -15.58 -24.77 15.49
CA VAL A 596 -15.71 -23.99 16.74
C VAL A 596 -17.15 -23.91 17.27
N GLY A 597 -18.12 -24.60 16.65
CA GLY A 597 -19.51 -24.64 17.11
C GLY A 597 -20.31 -23.35 16.90
N MET A 598 -19.94 -22.49 15.96
CA MET A 598 -20.45 -21.11 15.82
C MET A 598 -21.44 -20.90 14.66
N VAL A 599 -22.06 -21.96 14.14
CA VAL A 599 -22.89 -21.88 12.91
C VAL A 599 -24.02 -20.84 13.02
N GLU A 600 -24.65 -20.72 14.19
CA GLU A 600 -25.72 -19.75 14.44
C GLU A 600 -25.24 -18.35 14.84
N ARG A 601 -23.92 -18.14 14.93
CA ARG A 601 -23.30 -16.90 15.43
C ARG A 601 -22.47 -16.19 14.37
N VAL A 602 -22.59 -16.61 13.12
CA VAL A 602 -21.92 -15.99 11.97
C VAL A 602 -22.91 -15.50 10.94
N ARG A 603 -22.47 -14.56 10.10
CA ARG A 603 -23.14 -14.17 8.86
C ARG A 603 -22.19 -14.28 7.68
N SER A 604 -22.75 -14.32 6.49
CA SER A 604 -21.99 -14.29 5.24
C SER A 604 -21.62 -12.85 4.89
N LEU A 605 -20.33 -12.55 4.75
CA LEU A 605 -19.80 -11.26 4.31
C LEU A 605 -19.15 -11.39 2.94
N VAL A 606 -19.62 -10.58 1.98
CA VAL A 606 -19.03 -10.48 0.65
C VAL A 606 -17.89 -9.46 0.66
N VAL A 607 -16.80 -9.82 0.00
CA VAL A 607 -15.64 -8.95 -0.26
C VAL A 607 -15.41 -8.81 -1.77
N GLY A 608 -14.72 -7.76 -2.17
CA GLY A 608 -14.59 -7.35 -3.58
C GLY A 608 -14.02 -8.43 -4.49
N ASP A 609 -13.11 -9.27 -3.99
CA ASP A 609 -12.49 -10.33 -4.79
C ASP A 609 -13.45 -11.46 -5.17
N LEU A 610 -14.57 -11.61 -4.46
CA LEU A 610 -15.56 -12.65 -4.72
C LEU A 610 -16.55 -12.28 -5.82
N VAL A 611 -16.66 -11.01 -6.20
CA VAL A 611 -17.69 -10.52 -7.13
C VAL A 611 -17.12 -10.42 -8.55
N ARG A 612 -17.35 -11.43 -9.39
CA ARG A 612 -16.82 -11.51 -10.78
C ARG A 612 -17.82 -12.14 -11.73
N ASP A 613 -17.87 -11.65 -12.96
CA ASP A 613 -18.58 -12.27 -14.09
C ASP A 613 -20.00 -12.81 -13.76
N PHE A 614 -20.87 -11.93 -13.24
CA PHE A 614 -22.25 -12.25 -12.81
C PHE A 614 -22.35 -13.23 -11.63
N GLN A 615 -21.24 -13.62 -11.02
CA GLN A 615 -21.17 -14.55 -9.91
C GLN A 615 -20.57 -13.93 -8.66
N CYS A 616 -21.08 -14.37 -7.51
CA CYS A 616 -20.43 -14.16 -6.24
C CYS A 616 -19.85 -15.49 -5.75
N GLY A 617 -18.54 -15.53 -5.52
CA GLY A 617 -17.88 -16.65 -4.86
C GLY A 617 -18.38 -16.87 -3.44
N GLU A 618 -17.83 -17.89 -2.77
CA GLU A 618 -18.24 -18.25 -1.41
C GLU A 618 -17.98 -17.10 -0.42
N PRO A 619 -19.03 -16.53 0.20
CA PRO A 619 -18.87 -15.42 1.15
C PRO A 619 -18.07 -15.83 2.38
N ILE A 620 -17.31 -14.87 2.94
CA ILE A 620 -16.49 -15.10 4.12
C ILE A 620 -17.39 -15.11 5.36
N PRO A 621 -17.33 -16.13 6.23
CA PRO A 621 -18.06 -16.10 7.48
C PRO A 621 -17.51 -15.02 8.42
N VAL A 622 -18.40 -14.17 8.94
CA VAL A 622 -18.08 -13.12 9.90
C VAL A 622 -18.81 -13.37 11.22
N LEU A 623 -18.10 -13.31 12.34
CA LEU A 623 -18.71 -13.35 13.68
C LEU A 623 -19.72 -12.20 13.80
N ASN A 624 -20.96 -12.51 14.17
CA ASN A 624 -22.04 -11.54 14.23
C ASN A 624 -22.38 -11.20 15.70
N PRO A 625 -22.00 -10.01 16.21
CA PRO A 625 -22.27 -9.63 17.60
C PRO A 625 -23.73 -9.21 17.86
N TYR A 626 -24.65 -9.65 17.01
CA TYR A 626 -26.07 -9.26 17.00
C TYR A 626 -26.96 -10.52 17.00
N THR A 627 -28.13 -10.44 17.63
CA THR A 627 -29.10 -11.54 17.70
C THR A 627 -29.99 -11.64 16.48
N ASP A 628 -30.15 -10.55 15.73
CA ASP A 628 -31.07 -10.46 14.59
C ASP A 628 -30.37 -10.13 13.25
N ARG A 629 -31.08 -10.36 12.13
CA ARG A 629 -30.58 -10.13 10.77
C ARG A 629 -30.50 -8.64 10.39
N ARG A 630 -31.21 -7.75 11.06
CA ARG A 630 -31.11 -6.28 10.85
C ARG A 630 -29.98 -5.66 11.66
N GLN A 631 -29.31 -6.44 12.52
CA GLN A 631 -28.23 -5.99 13.39
C GLN A 631 -28.66 -4.84 14.33
N GLU A 632 -29.88 -4.91 14.85
CA GLU A 632 -30.46 -3.90 15.75
C GLU A 632 -30.24 -4.25 17.23
N HIS A 633 -30.21 -5.54 17.56
CA HIS A 633 -30.13 -6.06 18.92
C HIS A 633 -28.79 -6.76 19.13
N LEU A 634 -28.08 -6.38 20.19
CA LEU A 634 -26.77 -6.93 20.53
C LEU A 634 -26.88 -8.30 21.19
N LEU A 635 -25.86 -9.13 20.98
CA LEU A 635 -25.64 -10.29 21.87
C LEU A 635 -25.41 -9.80 23.31
N PRO A 636 -25.91 -10.53 24.31
CA PRO A 636 -25.62 -10.23 25.71
C PRO A 636 -24.11 -10.38 25.96
N PRO A 637 -23.51 -9.60 26.89
CA PRO A 637 -22.09 -9.73 27.22
C PRO A 637 -21.67 -11.14 27.64
N GLY A 638 -22.60 -11.93 28.18
CA GLY A 638 -22.41 -13.33 28.58
C GLY A 638 -22.54 -14.37 27.46
N ASP A 639 -22.77 -13.96 26.21
CA ASP A 639 -22.76 -14.90 25.09
C ASP A 639 -21.34 -15.42 24.85
N HIS A 640 -21.24 -16.70 24.50
CA HIS A 640 -19.97 -17.39 24.24
C HIS A 640 -19.06 -16.65 23.25
N VAL A 641 -19.63 -16.01 22.23
CA VAL A 641 -18.86 -15.21 21.26
C VAL A 641 -18.14 -14.05 21.94
N VAL A 642 -18.82 -13.36 22.85
CA VAL A 642 -18.27 -12.18 23.52
C VAL A 642 -17.28 -12.58 24.62
N GLU A 643 -17.65 -13.52 25.48
CA GLU A 643 -16.84 -13.91 26.65
C GLU A 643 -15.61 -14.75 26.31
N ARG A 644 -15.66 -15.53 25.21
CA ARG A 644 -14.55 -16.42 24.86
C ARG A 644 -13.78 -15.95 23.64
N MET A 645 -14.49 -15.68 22.53
CA MET A 645 -13.81 -15.37 21.26
C MET A 645 -13.29 -13.94 21.21
N LEU A 646 -14.15 -12.95 21.49
CA LEU A 646 -13.79 -11.53 21.37
C LEU A 646 -13.02 -11.01 22.60
N TRP A 647 -13.15 -11.66 23.75
CA TRP A 647 -12.49 -11.26 25.00
C TRP A 647 -10.97 -11.25 24.90
N VAL A 648 -10.39 -12.22 24.18
CA VAL A 648 -8.93 -12.34 23.96
C VAL A 648 -8.33 -11.06 23.36
N ASP A 649 -9.13 -10.33 22.55
CA ASP A 649 -8.75 -9.09 21.89
C ASP A 649 -9.44 -7.83 22.47
N ARG A 650 -10.05 -7.91 23.66
CA ARG A 650 -10.85 -6.82 24.24
C ARG A 650 -10.10 -5.48 24.29
N ALA A 651 -8.85 -5.48 24.74
CA ALA A 651 -8.02 -4.27 24.79
C ALA A 651 -7.87 -3.59 23.41
N ARG A 652 -7.77 -4.39 22.33
CA ARG A 652 -7.67 -3.88 20.96
C ARG A 652 -9.02 -3.39 20.44
N LEU A 653 -10.06 -4.20 20.61
CA LEU A 653 -11.41 -3.88 20.13
C LEU A 653 -11.97 -2.61 20.79
N SER A 654 -11.68 -2.40 22.08
CA SER A 654 -12.14 -1.24 22.85
C SER A 654 -11.50 0.08 22.41
N ARG A 655 -10.30 0.05 21.81
CA ARG A 655 -9.59 1.24 21.34
C ARG A 655 -9.88 1.62 19.90
N ARG A 656 -10.72 0.86 19.20
CA ARG A 656 -11.18 1.22 17.85
C ARG A 656 -11.98 2.52 17.93
N LYS A 657 -11.67 3.45 17.02
CA LYS A 657 -12.28 4.78 16.98
C LYS A 657 -13.14 4.96 15.74
N ILE A 658 -14.27 5.63 15.92
CA ILE A 658 -15.15 6.12 14.87
C ILE A 658 -15.42 7.60 15.15
N PHE A 659 -15.24 8.46 14.14
CA PHE A 659 -15.37 9.91 14.26
C PHE A 659 -14.53 10.51 15.41
N GLY A 660 -13.30 10.00 15.61
CA GLY A 660 -12.34 10.50 16.62
C GLY A 660 -12.56 9.99 18.05
N LYS A 661 -13.70 9.35 18.35
CA LYS A 661 -14.03 8.77 19.66
C LYS A 661 -14.02 7.24 19.62
N THR A 662 -13.68 6.60 20.73
CA THR A 662 -13.79 5.14 20.89
C THR A 662 -15.25 4.68 20.79
N LEU A 663 -15.48 3.39 20.55
CA LEU A 663 -16.84 2.84 20.51
C LEU A 663 -17.62 3.12 21.81
N VAL A 664 -16.97 2.94 22.96
CA VAL A 664 -17.56 3.15 24.28
C VAL A 664 -17.92 4.63 24.50
N GLU A 665 -17.04 5.55 24.11
CA GLU A 665 -17.32 7.00 24.16
C GLU A 665 -18.48 7.42 23.22
N ASN A 666 -18.76 6.64 22.17
CA ASN A 666 -19.92 6.81 21.30
C ASN A 666 -21.16 6.06 21.80
N GLY A 667 -21.15 5.54 23.03
CA GLY A 667 -22.28 4.80 23.61
C GLY A 667 -22.50 3.40 23.03
N ARG A 668 -21.49 2.81 22.39
CA ARG A 668 -21.55 1.47 21.78
C ARG A 668 -20.70 0.48 22.58
N ALA A 669 -21.13 -0.78 22.65
CA ALA A 669 -20.34 -1.82 23.29
C ALA A 669 -19.03 -2.09 22.52
N TRP A 670 -17.96 -2.47 23.23
CA TRP A 670 -16.62 -2.60 22.65
C TRP A 670 -16.50 -3.73 21.61
N TYR A 671 -17.38 -4.73 21.67
CA TYR A 671 -17.34 -5.96 20.87
C TYR A 671 -18.16 -5.89 19.57
N VAL A 672 -18.86 -4.79 19.31
CA VAL A 672 -19.70 -4.66 18.09
C VAL A 672 -18.86 -4.35 16.85
N HIS A 673 -19.46 -4.45 15.66
CA HIS A 673 -18.82 -3.95 14.44
C HIS A 673 -18.61 -2.42 14.54
N LEU A 674 -17.50 -1.92 13.99
CA LEU A 674 -17.18 -0.49 14.04
C LEU A 674 -18.31 0.38 13.46
N GLU A 675 -18.86 -0.03 12.32
CA GLU A 675 -20.02 0.59 11.69
C GLU A 675 -21.03 -0.48 11.27
N ASN A 676 -22.32 -0.18 11.44
CA ASN A 676 -23.43 -0.99 10.97
C ASN A 676 -24.51 -0.06 10.39
N TYR A 677 -25.11 -0.45 9.27
CA TYR A 677 -26.12 0.30 8.53
C TYR A 677 -27.39 -0.55 8.35
N SER A 678 -28.14 -0.74 9.45
CA SER A 678 -29.34 -1.59 9.52
C SER A 678 -30.39 -1.29 8.46
N SER A 679 -30.58 -0.02 8.07
CA SER A 679 -31.56 0.36 7.02
C SER A 679 -31.30 -0.30 5.67
N LYS A 680 -30.06 -0.73 5.38
CA LYS A 680 -29.72 -1.43 4.14
C LYS A 680 -29.95 -2.95 4.23
N LEU A 681 -30.29 -3.45 5.41
CA LEU A 681 -30.56 -4.86 5.69
C LEU A 681 -32.07 -5.17 5.71
N ASP A 682 -32.93 -4.17 5.48
CA ASP A 682 -34.38 -4.35 5.40
C ASP A 682 -34.82 -5.09 4.13
N ASN A 683 -34.08 -4.91 3.04
CA ASN A 683 -34.30 -5.59 1.76
C ASN A 683 -33.14 -6.56 1.48
N ASP A 684 -33.44 -7.86 1.33
CA ASP A 684 -32.44 -8.90 1.03
C ASP A 684 -31.91 -8.82 -0.42
N ARG A 685 -32.57 -8.05 -1.30
CA ARG A 685 -32.17 -7.90 -2.72
C ARG A 685 -31.23 -6.72 -2.92
N GLY A 686 -30.28 -6.85 -3.83
CA GLY A 686 -29.40 -5.74 -4.21
C GLY A 686 -28.43 -6.11 -5.32
N ILE A 687 -27.72 -5.12 -5.85
CA ILE A 687 -26.68 -5.35 -6.86
C ILE A 687 -25.31 -5.10 -6.22
N ALA A 688 -24.53 -6.15 -6.04
CA ALA A 688 -23.19 -6.08 -5.48
C ALA A 688 -22.15 -5.81 -6.57
N PHE A 689 -21.10 -5.06 -6.24
CA PHE A 689 -19.99 -4.78 -7.16
C PHE A 689 -18.66 -4.63 -6.39
N PRO A 690 -17.50 -4.90 -6.99
CA PRO A 690 -16.21 -4.68 -6.36
C PRO A 690 -15.85 -3.20 -6.38
N PHE A 691 -15.42 -2.66 -5.24
CA PHE A 691 -14.96 -1.28 -5.10
C PHE A 691 -13.66 -1.00 -5.85
N VAL A 692 -12.77 -2.00 -5.93
CA VAL A 692 -11.53 -1.94 -6.72
C VAL A 692 -11.48 -3.15 -7.64
N ALA A 693 -11.49 -2.92 -8.95
CA ALA A 693 -11.37 -3.97 -9.95
C ALA A 693 -10.83 -3.42 -11.26
N THR A 694 -10.33 -4.32 -12.12
CA THR A 694 -9.86 -3.95 -13.46
C THR A 694 -11.01 -3.69 -14.44
N HIS A 695 -12.19 -4.22 -14.15
CA HIS A 695 -13.38 -4.21 -15.01
C HIS A 695 -14.64 -4.07 -14.17
N ASN A 696 -15.73 -3.64 -14.79
CA ASN A 696 -17.05 -3.57 -14.17
C ASN A 696 -17.63 -4.98 -13.96
N HIS A 697 -17.88 -5.32 -12.70
CA HIS A 697 -18.54 -6.56 -12.30
C HIS A 697 -19.72 -6.23 -11.41
N PHE A 698 -20.92 -6.58 -11.85
CA PHE A 698 -22.14 -6.41 -11.07
C PHE A 698 -22.85 -7.75 -10.95
N VAL A 699 -23.36 -8.05 -9.76
CA VAL A 699 -24.00 -9.33 -9.46
C VAL A 699 -25.28 -9.06 -8.71
N PHE A 700 -26.37 -9.70 -9.14
CA PHE A 700 -27.64 -9.59 -8.45
C PHE A 700 -27.69 -10.56 -7.27
N GLU A 701 -27.82 -10.01 -6.07
CA GLU A 701 -27.79 -10.73 -4.80
C GLU A 701 -29.21 -10.86 -4.22
N ARG A 702 -29.50 -12.05 -3.67
CA ARG A 702 -30.84 -12.49 -3.25
C ARG A 702 -30.89 -13.07 -1.83
N ASN A 703 -29.76 -13.17 -1.13
CA ASN A 703 -29.59 -13.96 0.09
C ASN A 703 -29.51 -13.09 1.38
N GLY A 704 -29.48 -11.76 1.25
CA GLY A 704 -29.37 -10.85 2.39
C GLY A 704 -27.99 -10.89 3.06
N TRP A 705 -26.94 -11.05 2.27
CA TRP A 705 -25.56 -11.05 2.77
C TRP A 705 -25.12 -9.69 3.32
N LEU A 706 -24.04 -9.72 4.10
CA LEU A 706 -23.35 -8.51 4.54
C LEU A 706 -22.34 -8.08 3.49
N PHE A 707 -22.08 -6.78 3.40
CA PHE A 707 -21.21 -6.16 2.41
C PHE A 707 -20.28 -5.19 3.11
N ASN A 708 -18.96 -5.35 2.91
CA ASN A 708 -17.97 -4.40 3.42
C ASN A 708 -17.65 -3.32 2.38
N ARG A 709 -16.66 -2.45 2.67
CA ARG A 709 -16.24 -1.39 1.73
C ARG A 709 -15.73 -1.94 0.39
N THR A 710 -15.18 -3.14 0.36
CA THR A 710 -14.55 -3.72 -0.84
C THR A 710 -15.57 -4.31 -1.82
N ALA A 711 -16.77 -4.68 -1.34
CA ALA A 711 -17.89 -5.08 -2.19
C ALA A 711 -19.16 -4.30 -1.80
N PRO A 712 -19.30 -3.01 -2.16
CA PRO A 712 -20.51 -2.27 -1.86
C PRO A 712 -21.74 -2.86 -2.57
N VAL A 713 -22.92 -2.58 -2.03
CA VAL A 713 -24.20 -2.99 -2.60
C VAL A 713 -25.04 -1.78 -2.99
N ILE A 714 -25.73 -1.89 -4.12
CA ILE A 714 -26.76 -0.98 -4.60
C ILE A 714 -28.11 -1.52 -4.12
N LYS A 715 -28.85 -0.70 -3.36
CA LYS A 715 -30.22 -0.99 -2.91
C LYS A 715 -31.18 -0.12 -3.70
N LEU A 716 -32.13 -0.76 -4.37
CA LEU A 716 -33.24 -0.09 -5.06
C LEU A 716 -34.35 0.21 -4.04
N ARG A 717 -35.25 1.13 -4.41
CA ARG A 717 -36.39 1.52 -3.57
C ARG A 717 -37.28 0.33 -3.23
N GLU A 718 -37.94 0.40 -2.08
CA GLU A 718 -38.86 -0.65 -1.61
C GLU A 718 -39.98 -0.93 -2.62
N GLY A 719 -40.36 -2.21 -2.77
CA GLY A 719 -41.42 -2.66 -3.68
C GLY A 719 -41.02 -2.86 -5.14
N VAL A 720 -39.75 -2.61 -5.50
CA VAL A 720 -39.23 -2.84 -6.85
C VAL A 720 -39.11 -4.33 -7.19
N SER A 721 -39.52 -4.72 -8.40
CA SER A 721 -39.52 -6.11 -8.86
C SER A 721 -38.10 -6.65 -9.11
N GLU A 722 -37.99 -7.98 -9.20
CA GLU A 722 -36.75 -8.64 -9.62
C GLU A 722 -36.35 -8.27 -11.05
N GLU A 723 -37.32 -8.10 -11.94
CA GLU A 723 -37.09 -7.67 -13.33
C GLU A 723 -36.34 -6.34 -13.40
N GLU A 724 -36.66 -5.38 -12.52
CA GLU A 724 -35.99 -4.08 -12.51
C GLU A 724 -34.52 -4.17 -12.06
N HIS A 725 -34.19 -5.10 -11.16
CA HIS A 725 -32.81 -5.37 -10.80
C HIS A 725 -32.05 -5.95 -11.99
N LEU A 726 -32.67 -6.88 -12.72
CA LEU A 726 -32.09 -7.47 -13.93
C LEU A 726 -31.91 -6.43 -15.04
N ARG A 727 -32.83 -5.48 -15.21
CA ARG A 727 -32.67 -4.37 -16.18
C ARG A 727 -31.38 -3.59 -15.96
N LEU A 728 -31.09 -3.24 -14.71
CA LEU A 728 -29.87 -2.53 -14.34
C LEU A 728 -28.63 -3.43 -14.43
N LEU A 729 -28.74 -4.70 -14.05
CA LEU A 729 -27.63 -5.65 -14.03
C LEU A 729 -26.94 -5.77 -15.39
N GLY A 730 -27.70 -5.94 -16.47
CA GLY A 730 -27.15 -6.10 -17.82
C GLY A 730 -26.48 -4.82 -18.30
N LEU A 731 -27.12 -3.67 -18.07
CA LEU A 731 -26.58 -2.38 -18.45
C LEU A 731 -25.26 -2.07 -17.72
N LEU A 732 -25.23 -2.27 -16.39
CA LEU A 732 -24.05 -2.04 -15.55
C LEU A 732 -22.90 -3.01 -15.88
N ASN A 733 -23.23 -4.18 -16.44
CA ASN A 733 -22.26 -5.16 -16.94
C ASN A 733 -21.91 -4.99 -18.43
N SER A 734 -22.34 -3.91 -19.10
CA SER A 734 -21.96 -3.64 -20.49
C SER A 734 -20.55 -3.04 -20.62
N SER A 735 -19.96 -3.19 -21.80
CA SER A 735 -18.69 -2.54 -22.15
C SER A 735 -18.80 -1.00 -22.15
N THR A 736 -19.96 -0.45 -22.49
CA THR A 736 -20.22 1.00 -22.37
C THR A 736 -20.18 1.48 -20.92
N ALA A 737 -20.75 0.71 -19.99
CA ALA A 737 -20.64 1.01 -18.57
C ALA A 737 -19.18 0.89 -18.08
N GLY A 738 -18.45 -0.12 -18.55
CA GLY A 738 -17.01 -0.26 -18.28
C GLY A 738 -16.21 0.95 -18.75
N PHE A 739 -16.45 1.42 -19.98
CA PHE A 739 -15.87 2.63 -20.55
C PHE A 739 -16.19 3.86 -19.71
N TRP A 740 -17.48 4.13 -19.48
CA TRP A 740 -17.93 5.30 -18.73
C TRP A 740 -17.33 5.33 -17.33
N LEU A 741 -17.37 4.19 -16.61
CA LEU A 741 -16.83 4.09 -15.26
C LEU A 741 -15.33 4.34 -15.23
N LYS A 742 -14.55 3.81 -16.17
CA LYS A 742 -13.10 4.08 -16.25
C LYS A 742 -12.79 5.54 -16.58
N MET A 743 -13.64 6.21 -17.37
CA MET A 743 -13.48 7.64 -17.65
C MET A 743 -13.75 8.51 -16.43
N VAL A 744 -14.67 8.16 -15.53
CA VAL A 744 -15.02 9.03 -14.38
C VAL A 744 -14.42 8.59 -13.04
N SER A 745 -13.88 7.37 -12.97
CA SER A 745 -13.33 6.77 -11.75
C SER A 745 -11.82 6.95 -11.65
N HIS A 746 -11.30 6.82 -10.43
CA HIS A 746 -9.88 6.96 -10.18
C HIS A 746 -9.13 5.68 -10.59
N ASP A 747 -8.15 5.83 -11.48
CA ASP A 747 -7.14 4.81 -11.79
C ASP A 747 -6.16 4.68 -10.62
N LYS A 748 -6.12 3.51 -9.99
CA LYS A 748 -5.20 3.17 -8.89
C LYS A 748 -3.88 2.59 -9.40
N GLY A 749 -3.68 2.51 -10.71
CA GLY A 749 -2.54 1.85 -11.32
C GLY A 749 -2.57 0.33 -11.11
N ILE A 750 -1.40 -0.25 -10.87
CA ILE A 750 -1.20 -1.70 -10.71
C ILE A 750 -1.16 -2.06 -9.20
N ARG A 751 -1.39 -3.33 -8.83
CA ARG A 751 -1.39 -3.77 -7.41
C ARG A 751 -0.05 -3.43 -6.72
N GLY A 752 -0.12 -2.60 -5.67
CA GLY A 752 0.92 -2.41 -4.65
C GLY A 752 1.74 -1.13 -4.81
N GLU A 753 2.14 -0.52 -3.69
CA GLU A 753 3.22 0.48 -3.64
C GLU A 753 4.50 -0.20 -4.13
N GLY A 754 4.84 -0.05 -5.42
CA GLY A 754 5.99 -0.70 -6.07
C GLY A 754 5.66 -1.76 -7.12
N GLY A 755 4.41 -1.88 -7.58
CA GLY A 755 4.07 -2.71 -8.74
C GLY A 755 4.83 -2.25 -9.97
N GLY A 756 5.66 -3.13 -10.55
CA GLY A 756 6.44 -2.84 -11.76
C GLY A 756 5.55 -2.43 -12.93
N PHE A 757 6.16 -1.76 -13.90
CA PHE A 757 5.52 -1.32 -15.12
C PHE A 757 4.84 -2.48 -15.85
N THR A 758 3.55 -2.37 -16.17
CA THR A 758 2.90 -3.25 -17.15
C THR A 758 2.39 -2.42 -18.33
N SER A 759 2.56 -2.99 -19.51
CA SER A 759 2.41 -2.35 -20.83
C SER A 759 0.97 -2.12 -21.28
N ASP A 760 0.02 -2.70 -20.56
CA ASP A 760 -1.32 -2.99 -21.06
C ASP A 760 -2.39 -2.38 -20.15
N ASP A 761 -3.08 -1.35 -20.65
CA ASP A 761 -4.04 -0.54 -19.89
C ASP A 761 -5.23 -1.33 -19.35
N TRP A 762 -5.51 -2.50 -19.94
CA TRP A 762 -6.55 -3.40 -19.45
C TRP A 762 -6.22 -3.95 -18.06
N GLU A 763 -4.94 -4.01 -17.65
CA GLU A 763 -4.47 -4.48 -16.33
C GLU A 763 -4.67 -3.49 -15.17
N ARG A 764 -4.94 -2.23 -15.45
CA ARG A 764 -5.06 -1.18 -14.43
C ARG A 764 -6.30 -1.36 -13.56
N PHE A 765 -6.15 -1.13 -12.25
CA PHE A 765 -7.22 -1.23 -11.26
C PHE A 765 -7.91 0.12 -11.07
N TYR A 766 -9.24 0.14 -11.12
CA TYR A 766 -10.03 1.34 -10.94
C TYR A 766 -10.81 1.30 -9.63
N GLU A 767 -10.97 2.47 -8.99
CA GLU A 767 -11.82 2.65 -7.80
C GLU A 767 -13.24 3.06 -8.19
N PHE A 768 -14.15 2.09 -8.29
CA PHE A 768 -15.56 2.33 -8.61
C PHE A 768 -16.32 2.74 -7.33
N THR A 769 -16.50 4.05 -7.13
CA THR A 769 -17.21 4.56 -5.94
C THR A 769 -18.72 4.56 -6.13
N GLY A 770 -19.48 4.40 -5.03
CA GLY A 770 -20.93 4.47 -5.07
C GLY A 770 -21.46 5.82 -5.61
N THR A 771 -20.78 6.92 -5.29
CA THR A 771 -21.12 8.26 -5.79
C THR A 771 -21.01 8.34 -7.31
N LYS A 772 -19.93 7.79 -7.91
CA LYS A 772 -19.77 7.76 -9.37
C LYS A 772 -20.77 6.83 -10.05
N ILE A 773 -21.03 5.67 -9.47
CA ILE A 773 -22.02 4.73 -10.01
C ILE A 773 -23.42 5.35 -10.05
N GLN A 774 -23.80 6.12 -9.02
CA GLN A 774 -25.08 6.85 -9.01
C GLN A 774 -25.21 7.88 -10.15
N GLU A 775 -24.11 8.39 -10.68
CA GLU A 775 -24.09 9.35 -11.79
C GLU A 775 -24.18 8.65 -13.16
N PHE A 776 -24.16 7.31 -13.20
CA PHE A 776 -24.22 6.57 -14.46
C PHE A 776 -25.54 6.86 -15.21
N PRO A 777 -25.47 7.30 -16.48
CA PRO A 777 -26.65 7.57 -17.30
C PRO A 777 -27.44 6.29 -17.58
N LEU A 778 -28.76 6.39 -17.63
CA LEU A 778 -29.65 5.26 -17.94
C LEU A 778 -30.38 5.54 -19.26
N PRO A 779 -30.38 4.60 -20.22
CA PRO A 779 -31.15 4.73 -21.45
C PRO A 779 -32.64 4.50 -21.16
N ALA A 780 -33.50 4.92 -22.09
CA ALA A 780 -34.96 4.78 -21.92
C ALA A 780 -35.42 3.31 -21.90
N GLU A 781 -34.81 2.43 -22.69
CA GLU A 781 -35.15 1.01 -22.78
C GLU A 781 -33.95 0.13 -22.38
N PRO A 782 -33.99 -0.57 -21.24
CA PRO A 782 -32.89 -1.42 -20.79
C PRO A 782 -32.85 -2.80 -21.47
N PRO A 783 -31.68 -3.48 -21.50
CA PRO A 783 -31.51 -4.79 -22.15
C PRO A 783 -31.96 -5.97 -21.27
N THR A 784 -33.25 -6.04 -20.92
CA THR A 784 -33.78 -7.00 -19.92
C THR A 784 -33.58 -8.47 -20.29
N ALA A 785 -33.88 -8.86 -21.53
CA ALA A 785 -33.91 -10.28 -21.94
C ALA A 785 -32.53 -10.95 -21.82
N TYR A 786 -31.49 -10.32 -22.39
CA TYR A 786 -30.11 -10.81 -22.28
C TYR A 786 -29.59 -10.80 -20.85
N SER A 787 -29.95 -9.79 -20.06
CA SER A 787 -29.56 -9.72 -18.65
C SER A 787 -30.15 -10.88 -17.82
N ALA A 788 -31.44 -11.16 -18.01
CA ALA A 788 -32.09 -12.28 -17.33
C ALA A 788 -31.49 -13.64 -17.72
N ALA A 789 -31.18 -13.83 -19.02
CA ALA A 789 -30.53 -15.05 -19.51
C ALA A 789 -29.10 -15.20 -18.93
N LEU A 790 -28.32 -14.12 -18.87
CA LEU A 790 -26.97 -14.13 -18.29
C LEU A 790 -26.98 -14.44 -16.79
N ASP A 791 -27.91 -13.86 -16.02
CA ASP A 791 -28.07 -14.17 -14.60
C ASP A 791 -28.48 -15.64 -14.38
N ALA A 792 -29.41 -16.17 -15.18
CA ALA A 792 -29.81 -17.57 -15.10
C ALA A 792 -28.64 -18.52 -15.42
N LEU A 793 -27.86 -18.24 -16.47
CA LEU A 793 -26.66 -19.01 -16.81
C LEU A 793 -25.58 -18.89 -15.73
N ALA A 794 -25.41 -17.72 -15.11
CA ALA A 794 -24.46 -17.54 -14.01
C ALA A 794 -24.81 -18.39 -12.80
N GLN A 795 -26.10 -18.52 -12.46
CA GLN A 795 -26.59 -19.42 -11.43
C GLN A 795 -26.35 -20.89 -11.80
N GLN A 796 -26.61 -21.28 -13.04
CA GLN A 796 -26.33 -22.63 -13.54
C GLN A 796 -24.83 -22.94 -13.47
N LEU A 797 -23.97 -22.01 -13.90
CA LEU A 797 -22.51 -22.15 -13.86
C LEU A 797 -21.99 -22.29 -12.41
N THR A 798 -22.63 -21.61 -11.45
CA THR A 798 -22.32 -21.77 -10.01
C THR A 798 -22.73 -23.16 -9.51
N ALA A 799 -23.93 -23.62 -9.90
CA ALA A 799 -24.48 -24.92 -9.49
C ALA A 799 -23.73 -26.13 -10.07
N THR A 800 -23.03 -25.97 -11.19
CA THR A 800 -22.18 -26.99 -11.84
C THR A 800 -20.70 -26.85 -11.49
N SER A 801 -20.32 -25.89 -10.64
CA SER A 801 -18.93 -25.74 -10.18
C SER A 801 -18.45 -26.97 -9.38
N PRO A 802 -17.13 -27.28 -9.38
CA PRO A 802 -16.62 -28.41 -8.61
C PRO A 802 -16.98 -28.36 -7.12
N ALA A 803 -16.93 -27.17 -6.51
CA ALA A 803 -17.31 -26.98 -5.11
C ALA A 803 -18.79 -27.33 -4.86
N ALA A 804 -19.70 -26.84 -5.71
CA ALA A 804 -21.14 -27.12 -5.58
C ALA A 804 -21.48 -28.61 -5.76
N VAL A 805 -20.76 -29.31 -6.66
CA VAL A 805 -20.95 -30.76 -6.87
C VAL A 805 -20.43 -31.54 -5.66
N THR A 806 -19.23 -31.22 -5.16
CA THR A 806 -18.62 -31.90 -4.00
C THR A 806 -19.35 -31.63 -2.69
N GLY A 807 -20.06 -30.50 -2.57
CA GLY A 807 -20.82 -30.16 -1.36
C GLY A 807 -22.16 -30.92 -1.23
N LYS A 808 -22.70 -31.48 -2.31
CA LYS A 808 -23.99 -32.20 -2.29
C LYS A 808 -23.86 -33.68 -1.93
N SER A 809 -22.79 -34.33 -2.38
CA SER A 809 -22.53 -35.76 -2.16
C SER A 809 -21.04 -36.07 -2.37
N ALA A 810 -20.61 -37.29 -2.02
CA ALA A 810 -19.27 -37.75 -2.33
C ALA A 810 -19.00 -37.63 -3.86
N PRO A 811 -17.94 -36.90 -4.28
CA PRO A 811 -17.70 -36.63 -5.69
C PRO A 811 -17.27 -37.90 -6.43
N THR A 812 -17.86 -38.13 -7.60
CA THR A 812 -17.51 -39.25 -8.50
C THR A 812 -16.89 -38.74 -9.79
N ALA A 813 -16.10 -39.57 -10.47
CA ALA A 813 -15.49 -39.22 -11.75
C ALA A 813 -16.53 -38.88 -12.84
N SER A 814 -17.69 -39.56 -12.85
CA SER A 814 -18.77 -39.27 -13.82
C SER A 814 -19.40 -37.91 -13.54
N ALA A 815 -19.77 -37.65 -12.28
CA ALA A 815 -20.38 -36.38 -11.89
C ALA A 815 -19.47 -35.19 -12.18
N LEU A 816 -18.17 -35.30 -11.91
CA LEU A 816 -17.19 -34.25 -12.24
C LEU A 816 -17.04 -34.04 -13.75
N ARG A 817 -17.10 -35.10 -14.56
CA ARG A 817 -17.01 -35.00 -16.03
C ARG A 817 -18.25 -34.35 -16.63
N GLU A 818 -19.43 -34.75 -16.17
CA GLU A 818 -20.72 -34.15 -16.59
C GLU A 818 -20.79 -32.68 -16.18
N ALA A 819 -20.38 -32.37 -14.95
CA ALA A 819 -20.29 -31.00 -14.45
C ALA A 819 -19.30 -30.16 -15.27
N ARG A 820 -18.13 -30.71 -15.64
CA ARG A 820 -17.16 -30.03 -16.50
C ARG A 820 -17.76 -29.63 -17.84
N ALA A 821 -18.39 -30.58 -18.53
CA ALA A 821 -18.99 -30.34 -19.84
C ALA A 821 -20.10 -29.27 -19.76
N SER A 822 -20.97 -29.35 -18.74
CA SER A 822 -22.01 -28.35 -18.53
C SER A 822 -21.43 -26.97 -18.17
N TRP A 823 -20.37 -26.93 -17.37
CA TRP A 823 -19.69 -25.70 -16.97
C TRP A 823 -19.01 -25.02 -18.17
N GLU A 824 -18.30 -25.79 -19.01
CA GLU A 824 -17.63 -25.28 -20.22
C GLU A 824 -18.65 -24.72 -21.24
N SER A 825 -19.73 -25.45 -21.53
CA SER A 825 -20.81 -25.01 -22.44
C SER A 825 -21.57 -23.79 -21.89
N THR A 826 -21.96 -23.81 -20.61
CA THR A 826 -22.66 -22.67 -19.97
C THR A 826 -21.80 -21.41 -20.05
N ARG A 827 -20.50 -21.53 -19.78
CA ARG A 827 -19.57 -20.40 -19.87
C ARG A 827 -19.42 -19.89 -21.30
N ALA A 828 -19.26 -20.78 -22.29
CA ALA A 828 -19.18 -20.38 -23.70
C ALA A 828 -20.46 -19.68 -24.18
N ARG A 829 -21.63 -20.09 -23.66
CA ARG A 829 -22.90 -19.41 -23.89
C ARG A 829 -22.95 -18.02 -23.25
N MET A 830 -22.48 -17.88 -22.01
CA MET A 830 -22.40 -16.57 -21.35
C MET A 830 -21.51 -15.58 -22.11
N VAL A 831 -20.37 -16.04 -22.64
CA VAL A 831 -19.49 -15.22 -23.48
C VAL A 831 -20.23 -14.72 -24.72
N ALA A 832 -20.97 -15.59 -25.41
CA ALA A 832 -21.75 -15.22 -26.59
C ALA A 832 -22.84 -14.19 -26.28
N LEU A 833 -23.63 -14.41 -25.21
CA LEU A 833 -24.71 -13.51 -24.83
C LEU A 833 -24.21 -12.15 -24.32
N GLN A 834 -23.01 -12.11 -23.72
CA GLN A 834 -22.38 -10.84 -23.35
C GLN A 834 -22.03 -10.00 -24.58
N GLU A 835 -21.60 -10.61 -25.69
CA GLU A 835 -21.36 -9.87 -26.94
C GLU A 835 -22.66 -9.30 -27.50
N GLU A 836 -23.74 -10.08 -27.54
CA GLU A 836 -25.05 -9.57 -27.96
C GLU A 836 -25.57 -8.44 -27.06
N LEU A 837 -25.35 -8.55 -25.73
CA LEU A 837 -25.69 -7.52 -24.75
C LEU A 837 -24.93 -6.22 -25.03
N ASP A 838 -23.61 -6.28 -25.26
CA ASP A 838 -22.80 -5.09 -25.53
C ASP A 838 -23.27 -4.36 -26.81
N TRP A 839 -23.50 -5.12 -27.89
CA TRP A 839 -23.99 -4.56 -29.15
C TRP A 839 -25.42 -3.99 -29.03
N GLN A 840 -26.27 -4.55 -28.17
CA GLN A 840 -27.54 -3.91 -27.81
C GLN A 840 -27.29 -2.53 -27.20
N VAL A 841 -26.40 -2.47 -26.20
CA VAL A 841 -26.16 -1.26 -25.42
C VAL A 841 -25.51 -0.15 -26.27
N TYR A 842 -24.67 -0.50 -27.25
CA TYR A 842 -24.13 0.48 -28.19
C TYR A 842 -25.22 1.18 -29.01
N SER A 843 -26.25 0.43 -29.45
CA SER A 843 -27.41 1.00 -30.14
C SER A 843 -28.25 1.87 -29.20
N LEU A 844 -28.46 1.44 -27.95
CA LEU A 844 -29.23 2.19 -26.95
C LEU A 844 -28.64 3.57 -26.62
N TYR A 845 -27.31 3.69 -26.63
CA TYR A 845 -26.62 4.98 -26.44
C TYR A 845 -26.28 5.69 -27.76
N ASN A 846 -26.82 5.21 -28.89
CA ASN A 846 -26.59 5.76 -30.21
C ASN A 846 -25.09 5.86 -30.59
N LEU A 847 -24.24 4.95 -30.09
CA LEU A 847 -22.82 4.86 -30.46
C LEU A 847 -22.64 4.31 -31.88
N HIS A 848 -23.63 3.54 -32.35
CA HIS A 848 -23.77 3.07 -33.72
C HIS A 848 -25.23 3.20 -34.16
N SER A 849 -25.47 3.57 -35.42
CA SER A 849 -26.81 3.82 -35.95
C SER A 849 -27.66 2.55 -36.11
N ASP A 850 -27.00 1.43 -36.40
CA ASP A 850 -27.65 0.14 -36.62
C ASP A 850 -27.51 -0.77 -35.39
N ASP A 851 -28.56 -1.55 -35.10
CA ASP A 851 -28.54 -2.64 -34.12
C ASP A 851 -27.89 -3.89 -34.74
N LEU A 852 -26.60 -4.08 -34.47
CA LEU A 852 -25.81 -5.19 -35.01
C LEU A 852 -25.91 -6.46 -34.15
N ARG A 853 -27.11 -6.83 -33.70
CA ARG A 853 -27.39 -8.11 -33.05
C ARG A 853 -27.95 -9.14 -34.01
N VAL A 854 -27.78 -10.42 -33.66
CA VAL A 854 -28.38 -11.51 -34.45
C VAL A 854 -29.88 -11.64 -34.16
N SER A 855 -30.30 -11.44 -32.91
CA SER A 855 -31.69 -11.51 -32.51
C SER A 855 -31.98 -10.61 -31.32
N LYS A 856 -33.26 -10.47 -30.96
CA LYS A 856 -33.69 -9.96 -29.65
C LYS A 856 -33.91 -11.09 -28.63
N ASP A 857 -34.02 -12.33 -29.12
CA ASP A 857 -34.23 -13.53 -28.34
C ASP A 857 -32.88 -14.15 -27.96
N PRO A 858 -32.51 -14.20 -26.66
CA PRO A 858 -31.29 -14.82 -26.18
C PRO A 858 -31.21 -16.33 -26.47
N ASP A 859 -32.31 -17.01 -26.75
CA ASP A 859 -32.34 -18.46 -27.04
C ASP A 859 -32.28 -18.77 -28.54
N ASN A 860 -32.05 -17.76 -29.38
CA ASN A 860 -31.98 -17.95 -30.82
C ASN A 860 -30.84 -18.92 -31.20
N PRO A 861 -31.10 -19.98 -31.99
CA PRO A 861 -30.10 -20.98 -32.36
C PRO A 861 -29.02 -20.44 -33.30
N ASN A 862 -29.24 -19.27 -33.91
CA ASN A 862 -28.22 -18.61 -34.73
C ASN A 862 -27.13 -17.91 -33.89
N ILE A 863 -27.30 -17.79 -32.57
CA ILE A 863 -26.24 -17.32 -31.68
C ILE A 863 -25.46 -18.58 -31.25
N PRO A 864 -24.21 -18.80 -31.71
CA PRO A 864 -23.42 -19.96 -31.30
C PRO A 864 -22.85 -19.80 -29.88
N GLU A 865 -22.31 -20.88 -29.33
CA GLU A 865 -21.36 -20.79 -28.20
C GLU A 865 -20.03 -20.23 -28.71
N LEU A 866 -19.36 -19.37 -27.93
CA LEU A 866 -18.08 -18.76 -28.33
C LEU A 866 -16.93 -19.23 -27.44
N ALA A 867 -15.82 -19.60 -28.07
CA ALA A 867 -14.54 -19.79 -27.39
C ALA A 867 -13.84 -18.44 -27.14
N LEU A 868 -12.76 -18.43 -26.33
CA LEU A 868 -11.90 -17.26 -26.24
C LEU A 868 -11.02 -17.18 -27.49
N GLY A 869 -11.05 -16.02 -28.16
CA GLY A 869 -10.40 -15.77 -29.46
C GLY A 869 -11.40 -15.46 -30.56
N GLU A 870 -12.66 -15.83 -30.34
CA GLU A 870 -13.74 -15.84 -31.32
C GLU A 870 -14.63 -14.60 -31.27
N ARG A 871 -14.36 -13.65 -30.36
CA ARG A 871 -15.14 -12.42 -30.26
C ARG A 871 -14.70 -11.40 -31.29
N ALA A 872 -15.61 -10.50 -31.69
CA ALA A 872 -15.35 -9.52 -32.75
C ALA A 872 -14.10 -8.66 -32.47
N PHE A 873 -13.96 -8.13 -31.25
CA PHE A 873 -12.76 -7.38 -30.86
C PHE A 873 -11.49 -8.23 -30.80
N GLU A 874 -11.58 -9.50 -30.41
CA GLU A 874 -10.41 -10.40 -30.39
C GLU A 874 -9.93 -10.69 -31.81
N ILE A 875 -10.85 -10.86 -32.76
CA ILE A 875 -10.49 -11.03 -34.17
C ILE A 875 -9.87 -9.74 -34.73
N ALA A 876 -10.46 -8.58 -34.42
CA ALA A 876 -9.89 -7.28 -34.81
C ALA A 876 -8.50 -7.06 -34.18
N LEU A 877 -8.32 -7.42 -32.90
CA LEU A 877 -7.05 -7.34 -32.20
C LEU A 877 -6.02 -8.31 -32.79
N ALA A 878 -6.39 -9.55 -33.08
CA ALA A 878 -5.51 -10.54 -33.70
C ALA A 878 -5.02 -10.08 -35.08
N ARG A 879 -5.88 -9.43 -35.88
CA ARG A 879 -5.47 -8.81 -37.16
C ARG A 879 -4.43 -7.71 -36.96
N ARG A 880 -4.60 -6.86 -35.95
CA ARG A 880 -3.63 -5.80 -35.61
C ARG A 880 -2.32 -6.37 -35.07
N VAL A 881 -2.38 -7.44 -34.28
CA VAL A 881 -1.19 -8.18 -33.81
C VAL A 881 -0.44 -8.77 -35.01
N ALA A 882 -1.14 -9.40 -35.95
CA ALA A 882 -0.53 -9.93 -37.18
C ALA A 882 0.11 -8.82 -38.05
N ALA A 883 -0.40 -7.60 -37.97
CA ALA A 883 0.15 -6.41 -38.63
C ALA A 883 1.26 -5.70 -37.82
N ASN A 884 1.64 -6.22 -36.64
CA ASN A 884 2.57 -5.59 -35.68
C ASN A 884 2.13 -4.21 -35.15
N GLU A 885 0.83 -3.95 -35.09
CA GLU A 885 0.24 -2.70 -34.58
C GLU A 885 -0.22 -2.80 -33.11
N ALA A 886 -0.25 -4.00 -32.54
CA ALA A 886 -0.73 -4.28 -31.18
C ALA A 886 0.06 -5.44 -30.53
N SER A 887 0.01 -5.52 -29.20
CA SER A 887 0.63 -6.59 -28.40
C SER A 887 -0.18 -7.88 -28.42
N ASP A 888 0.48 -9.04 -28.38
CA ASP A 888 -0.15 -10.37 -28.29
C ASP A 888 -0.39 -10.84 -26.84
N GLU A 889 -0.05 -10.01 -25.84
CA GLU A 889 -0.17 -10.35 -24.41
C GLU A 889 -1.60 -10.68 -23.98
N TRP A 890 -2.62 -10.05 -24.58
CA TRP A 890 -4.02 -10.39 -24.32
C TRP A 890 -4.28 -11.89 -24.51
N PHE A 891 -3.77 -12.47 -25.61
CA PHE A 891 -3.97 -13.88 -25.95
C PHE A 891 -3.19 -14.79 -24.99
N LYS A 892 -1.91 -14.48 -24.76
CA LYS A 892 -1.02 -15.24 -23.87
C LYS A 892 -1.54 -15.29 -22.43
N ARG A 893 -1.99 -14.16 -21.89
CA ARG A 893 -2.40 -14.03 -20.47
C ARG A 893 -3.74 -14.67 -20.15
N HIS A 894 -4.65 -14.72 -21.12
CA HIS A 894 -6.01 -15.22 -20.91
C HIS A 894 -6.24 -16.62 -21.49
N GLY A 895 -5.23 -17.23 -22.12
CA GLY A 895 -5.37 -18.52 -22.82
C GLY A 895 -6.35 -18.43 -24.00
N SER A 896 -6.43 -17.25 -24.63
CA SER A 896 -7.29 -16.98 -25.78
C SER A 896 -6.53 -17.32 -27.07
N THR A 897 -7.19 -17.92 -28.06
CA THR A 897 -6.52 -18.31 -29.31
C THR A 897 -6.59 -17.15 -30.31
N PRO A 898 -5.46 -16.63 -30.85
CA PRO A 898 -5.51 -15.56 -31.82
C PRO A 898 -6.08 -16.06 -33.15
N ILE A 899 -7.28 -15.56 -33.51
CA ILE A 899 -7.99 -15.92 -34.74
C ILE A 899 -8.14 -14.66 -35.60
N THR A 900 -7.64 -14.69 -36.84
CA THR A 900 -7.69 -13.53 -37.76
C THR A 900 -8.86 -13.57 -38.76
N GLU A 901 -9.44 -14.75 -38.96
CA GLU A 901 -10.53 -15.01 -39.92
C GLU A 901 -11.84 -15.32 -39.18
N VAL A 902 -12.98 -15.01 -39.80
CA VAL A 902 -14.29 -15.36 -39.23
C VAL A 902 -14.46 -16.89 -39.29
N PRO A 903 -14.65 -17.60 -38.17
CA PRO A 903 -14.76 -19.06 -38.14
C PRO A 903 -15.89 -19.62 -39.01
N ASP A 904 -15.57 -20.67 -39.79
CA ASP A 904 -16.50 -21.30 -40.74
C ASP A 904 -17.62 -22.13 -40.10
N HIS A 905 -17.42 -22.57 -38.86
CA HIS A 905 -18.39 -23.41 -38.16
C HIS A 905 -19.61 -22.63 -37.63
N TRP A 906 -19.57 -21.30 -37.67
CA TRP A 906 -20.68 -20.46 -37.24
C TRP A 906 -21.84 -20.42 -38.26
N PRO A 907 -23.09 -20.24 -37.80
CA PRO A 907 -24.22 -19.95 -38.68
C PRO A 907 -23.93 -18.75 -39.61
N ALA A 908 -24.43 -18.80 -40.86
CA ALA A 908 -24.17 -17.76 -41.86
C ALA A 908 -24.61 -16.35 -41.38
N SER A 909 -25.77 -16.25 -40.73
CA SER A 909 -26.29 -15.00 -40.16
C SER A 909 -25.38 -14.42 -39.08
N TYR A 910 -24.76 -15.26 -38.25
CA TYR A 910 -23.80 -14.82 -37.24
C TYR A 910 -22.49 -14.32 -37.86
N ARG A 911 -21.97 -15.04 -38.88
CA ARG A 911 -20.77 -14.61 -39.62
C ARG A 911 -20.94 -13.23 -40.26
N GLU A 912 -22.08 -12.98 -40.90
CA GLU A 912 -22.40 -11.69 -41.53
C GLU A 912 -22.44 -10.55 -40.50
N ILE A 913 -23.08 -10.78 -39.34
CA ILE A 913 -23.16 -9.78 -38.27
C ILE A 913 -21.78 -9.52 -37.65
N VAL A 914 -20.99 -10.56 -37.35
CA VAL A 914 -19.64 -10.37 -36.79
C VAL A 914 -18.73 -9.63 -37.77
N GLN A 915 -18.84 -9.88 -39.08
CA GLN A 915 -18.09 -9.11 -40.06
C GLN A 915 -18.46 -7.62 -40.02
N LYS A 916 -19.75 -7.28 -39.97
CA LYS A 916 -20.20 -5.88 -39.78
C LYS A 916 -19.68 -5.26 -38.47
N ARG A 917 -19.64 -6.04 -37.38
CA ARG A 917 -19.08 -5.61 -36.10
C ARG A 917 -17.58 -5.26 -36.24
N ILE A 918 -16.80 -6.11 -36.91
CA ILE A 918 -15.38 -5.87 -37.18
C ILE A 918 -15.19 -4.61 -38.04
N ASP A 919 -16.02 -4.41 -39.06
CA ASP A 919 -15.96 -3.23 -39.92
C ASP A 919 -16.31 -1.94 -39.13
N ALA A 920 -17.28 -2.01 -38.21
CA ALA A 920 -17.63 -0.90 -37.32
C ALA A 920 -16.50 -0.56 -36.33
N ILE A 921 -15.78 -1.56 -35.81
CA ILE A 921 -14.58 -1.34 -34.96
C ILE A 921 -13.48 -0.57 -35.70
N GLY A 922 -13.35 -0.76 -37.03
CA GLY A 922 -12.36 -0.05 -37.85
C GLY A 922 -12.80 1.34 -38.31
N SER A 923 -14.11 1.59 -38.46
CA SER A 923 -14.64 2.80 -39.13
C SER A 923 -15.32 3.81 -38.20
N ASN A 924 -15.83 3.38 -37.04
CA ASN A 924 -16.52 4.24 -36.08
C ASN A 924 -15.64 4.48 -34.84
N ARG A 925 -15.32 5.74 -34.56
CA ARG A 925 -14.45 6.14 -33.44
C ARG A 925 -15.02 5.72 -32.08
N ALA A 926 -16.31 5.91 -31.84
CA ALA A 926 -16.93 5.56 -30.55
C ALA A 926 -16.87 4.05 -30.31
N ILE A 927 -17.19 3.25 -31.35
CA ILE A 927 -17.10 1.78 -31.28
C ILE A 927 -15.65 1.33 -31.10
N ASN A 928 -14.70 1.91 -31.84
CA ASN A 928 -13.28 1.61 -31.68
C ASN A 928 -12.78 1.87 -30.25
N MET A 929 -13.34 2.85 -29.54
CA MET A 929 -12.96 3.14 -28.15
C MET A 929 -13.54 2.13 -27.16
N VAL A 930 -14.79 1.67 -27.35
CA VAL A 930 -15.44 0.74 -26.40
C VAL A 930 -15.13 -0.75 -26.69
N GLU A 931 -14.88 -1.14 -27.94
CA GLU A 931 -14.50 -2.49 -28.35
C GLU A 931 -12.97 -2.69 -28.25
N ARG A 932 -12.42 -2.46 -27.05
CA ARG A 932 -11.01 -2.69 -26.75
C ARG A 932 -10.82 -3.58 -25.52
N PRO A 933 -9.67 -4.25 -25.37
CA PRO A 933 -9.34 -5.06 -24.19
C PRO A 933 -9.63 -4.41 -22.83
N GLU A 934 -9.55 -3.08 -22.75
CA GLU A 934 -9.77 -2.32 -21.51
C GLU A 934 -11.23 -2.35 -21.04
N TYR A 935 -12.18 -2.60 -21.93
CA TYR A 935 -13.61 -2.51 -21.62
C TYR A 935 -14.33 -3.84 -21.81
N LYS A 936 -13.73 -4.78 -22.54
CA LYS A 936 -14.26 -6.12 -22.76
C LYS A 936 -13.93 -7.06 -21.60
N ARG A 937 -14.90 -7.87 -21.19
CA ARG A 937 -14.70 -8.88 -20.14
C ARG A 937 -13.62 -9.87 -20.54
N ARG A 938 -12.71 -10.16 -19.61
CA ARG A 938 -11.63 -11.13 -19.82
C ARG A 938 -12.08 -12.58 -19.73
N TRP A 939 -13.11 -12.84 -18.91
CA TRP A 939 -13.56 -14.18 -18.53
C TRP A 939 -12.46 -15.08 -17.93
N ALA A 940 -11.37 -14.50 -17.40
CA ALA A 940 -10.25 -15.27 -16.88
C ALA A 940 -10.66 -16.19 -15.71
N THR A 941 -10.22 -17.44 -15.71
CA THR A 941 -10.45 -18.40 -14.63
C THR A 941 -9.16 -19.13 -14.28
N GLU A 942 -9.08 -19.76 -13.09
CA GLU A 942 -7.95 -20.61 -12.71
C GLU A 942 -7.92 -21.97 -13.46
N GLY A 943 -8.91 -22.21 -14.33
CA GLY A 943 -9.12 -23.47 -15.04
C GLY A 943 -9.86 -24.52 -14.21
N TRP A 944 -10.60 -25.40 -14.90
CA TRP A 944 -11.39 -26.47 -14.27
C TRP A 944 -10.54 -27.37 -13.38
N ASP A 945 -9.34 -27.77 -13.84
CA ASP A 945 -8.50 -28.71 -13.11
C ASP A 945 -8.03 -28.15 -11.75
N THR A 946 -7.72 -26.85 -11.68
CA THR A 946 -7.37 -26.16 -10.43
C THR A 946 -8.57 -26.06 -9.50
N LEU A 947 -9.74 -25.67 -10.03
CA LEU A 947 -10.99 -25.58 -9.25
C LEU A 947 -11.38 -26.95 -8.68
N GLN A 948 -11.26 -28.01 -9.49
CA GLN A 948 -11.50 -29.39 -9.08
C GLN A 948 -10.52 -29.83 -8.00
N ALA A 949 -9.23 -29.57 -8.16
CA ALA A 949 -8.22 -29.93 -7.16
C ALA A 949 -8.48 -29.23 -5.82
N LYS A 950 -8.85 -27.94 -5.82
CA LYS A 950 -9.20 -27.19 -4.61
C LYS A 950 -10.46 -27.76 -3.93
N ALA A 951 -11.51 -28.02 -4.70
CA ALA A 951 -12.76 -28.57 -4.16
C ALA A 951 -12.56 -29.96 -3.55
N LEU A 952 -11.84 -30.86 -4.24
CA LEU A 952 -11.52 -32.19 -3.73
C LEU A 952 -10.61 -32.13 -2.49
N ARG A 953 -9.61 -31.24 -2.48
CA ARG A 953 -8.75 -31.02 -1.30
C ARG A 953 -9.59 -30.57 -0.10
N SER A 954 -10.47 -29.58 -0.28
CA SER A 954 -11.35 -29.08 0.77
C SER A 954 -12.27 -30.18 1.30
N TRP A 955 -12.87 -30.97 0.41
CA TRP A 955 -13.73 -32.09 0.78
C TRP A 955 -12.99 -33.15 1.62
N LEU A 956 -11.78 -33.55 1.19
CA LEU A 956 -10.96 -34.53 1.93
C LEU A 956 -10.60 -34.00 3.32
N LEU A 957 -10.18 -32.75 3.37
CA LEU A 957 -9.86 -32.07 4.62
C LEU A 957 -11.08 -32.02 5.55
N ASP A 958 -12.27 -31.66 5.05
CA ASP A 958 -13.52 -31.63 5.85
C ASP A 958 -13.84 -33.00 6.43
N ARG A 959 -13.57 -34.08 5.68
CA ARG A 959 -13.75 -35.44 6.16
C ARG A 959 -12.74 -35.84 7.24
N MET A 960 -11.50 -35.37 7.16
CA MET A 960 -10.47 -35.58 8.19
C MET A 960 -10.78 -34.86 9.51
N GLU A 961 -11.63 -33.84 9.50
CA GLU A 961 -12.10 -33.14 10.70
C GLU A 961 -13.33 -33.80 11.35
N ASN A 962 -13.83 -34.92 10.82
CA ASN A 962 -15.00 -35.57 11.39
C ASN A 962 -14.76 -35.89 12.87
N ARG A 963 -15.67 -35.43 13.74
CA ARG A 963 -15.58 -35.55 15.19
C ARG A 963 -15.33 -37.00 15.61
N ASP A 964 -15.99 -37.97 15.00
CA ASP A 964 -15.87 -39.39 15.38
C ASP A 964 -14.45 -39.96 15.22
N LEU A 965 -13.59 -39.32 14.42
CA LEU A 965 -12.18 -39.72 14.31
C LEU A 965 -11.36 -39.33 15.54
N TRP A 966 -11.78 -38.31 16.28
CA TRP A 966 -10.98 -37.66 17.32
C TRP A 966 -11.46 -37.96 18.75
N PHE A 967 -12.44 -38.83 18.88
CA PHE A 967 -12.95 -39.32 20.15
C PHE A 967 -12.90 -40.85 20.19
N ASP A 968 -12.56 -41.43 21.34
CA ASP A 968 -12.56 -42.88 21.53
C ASP A 968 -13.98 -43.45 21.72
N GLU A 969 -14.10 -44.76 21.86
CA GLU A 969 -15.39 -45.46 22.08
C GLU A 969 -16.12 -45.02 23.35
N SER A 970 -15.40 -44.43 24.33
CA SER A 970 -15.96 -43.89 25.57
C SER A 970 -16.35 -42.40 25.43
N GLY A 971 -16.19 -41.83 24.25
CA GLY A 971 -16.47 -40.42 23.96
C GLY A 971 -15.43 -39.46 24.54
N GLN A 972 -14.20 -39.93 24.85
CA GLN A 972 -13.11 -39.08 25.33
C GLN A 972 -12.22 -38.60 24.18
N PRO A 973 -11.69 -37.37 24.22
CA PRO A 973 -10.83 -36.84 23.17
C PRO A 973 -9.50 -37.60 23.13
N ALA A 974 -9.05 -37.99 21.93
CA ALA A 974 -7.90 -38.86 21.75
C ALA A 974 -6.86 -38.30 20.77
N ILE A 975 -5.59 -38.24 21.19
CA ILE A 975 -4.45 -37.95 20.31
C ILE A 975 -4.18 -39.18 19.45
N LEU A 976 -4.10 -38.99 18.13
CA LEU A 976 -3.86 -40.04 17.15
C LEU A 976 -2.50 -39.93 16.50
N THR A 977 -1.89 -41.07 16.22
CA THR A 977 -0.74 -41.15 15.30
C THR A 977 -1.22 -40.98 13.86
N LEU A 978 -0.39 -40.43 12.97
CA LEU A 978 -0.68 -40.35 11.53
C LEU A 978 -1.07 -41.70 10.90
N ALA A 979 -0.43 -42.79 11.34
CA ALA A 979 -0.72 -44.14 10.88
C ALA A 979 -2.14 -44.59 11.27
N ARG A 980 -2.55 -44.38 12.53
CA ARG A 980 -3.92 -44.67 13.00
C ARG A 980 -4.98 -43.83 12.31
N LEU A 981 -4.72 -42.53 12.11
CA LEU A 981 -5.62 -41.67 11.35
C LEU A 981 -5.78 -42.16 9.90
N THR A 982 -4.67 -42.54 9.27
CA THR A 982 -4.68 -43.12 7.91
C THR A 982 -5.46 -44.43 7.86
N ASP A 983 -5.28 -45.33 8.84
CA ASP A 983 -6.02 -46.59 8.91
C ASP A 983 -7.53 -46.36 9.05
N ALA A 984 -7.94 -45.45 9.95
CA ALA A 984 -9.35 -45.09 10.10
C ALA A 984 -9.95 -44.51 8.81
N LEU A 985 -9.23 -43.59 8.14
CA LEU A 985 -9.64 -43.01 6.87
C LEU A 985 -9.64 -44.01 5.71
N SER A 986 -8.81 -45.07 5.77
CA SER A 986 -8.77 -46.12 4.74
C SER A 986 -10.03 -47.01 4.74
N ARG A 987 -10.74 -47.06 5.87
CA ARG A 987 -12.01 -47.78 6.02
C ARG A 987 -13.22 -46.98 5.52
N ASP A 988 -13.05 -45.67 5.31
CA ASP A 988 -14.05 -44.82 4.67
C ASP A 988 -13.92 -44.95 3.14
N GLU A 989 -14.86 -45.70 2.54
CA GLU A 989 -14.87 -45.97 1.09
C GLU A 989 -14.96 -44.69 0.25
N ASP A 990 -15.73 -43.71 0.71
CA ASP A 990 -15.86 -42.41 0.05
C ASP A 990 -14.54 -41.65 0.12
N PHE A 991 -13.89 -41.60 1.29
CA PHE A 991 -12.59 -40.95 1.44
C PHE A 991 -11.52 -41.57 0.53
N ALA A 992 -11.42 -42.90 0.53
CA ALA A 992 -10.46 -43.62 -0.30
C ALA A 992 -10.72 -43.43 -1.81
N SER A 993 -12.00 -43.36 -2.22
CA SER A 993 -12.41 -43.08 -3.60
C SER A 993 -12.02 -41.66 -4.03
N VAL A 994 -12.34 -40.67 -3.22
CA VAL A 994 -12.06 -39.26 -3.51
C VAL A 994 -10.55 -38.96 -3.48
N ALA A 995 -9.79 -39.60 -2.59
CA ALA A 995 -8.34 -39.48 -2.55
C ALA A 995 -7.68 -39.98 -3.87
N LYS A 996 -8.23 -41.04 -4.48
CA LYS A 996 -7.78 -41.52 -5.81
C LYS A 996 -8.15 -40.54 -6.92
N LEU A 997 -9.26 -39.80 -6.82
CA LEU A 997 -9.59 -38.74 -7.78
C LEU A 997 -8.67 -37.53 -7.63
N TYR A 998 -8.33 -37.15 -6.39
CA TYR A 998 -7.44 -36.03 -6.08
C TYR A 998 -5.99 -36.31 -6.48
N ALA A 999 -5.47 -37.51 -6.19
CA ALA A 999 -4.09 -37.89 -6.44
C ALA A 999 -3.97 -39.35 -6.92
N PRO A 1000 -4.33 -39.66 -8.19
CA PRO A 1000 -4.50 -41.04 -8.69
C PRO A 1000 -3.25 -41.91 -8.67
N ARG A 1001 -2.06 -41.31 -8.61
CA ARG A 1001 -0.76 -42.00 -8.63
C ARG A 1001 -0.07 -42.05 -7.26
N LYS A 1002 -0.73 -41.61 -6.19
CA LYS A 1002 -0.17 -41.59 -4.83
C LYS A 1002 -0.88 -42.58 -3.93
N GLU A 1003 -0.13 -43.21 -3.04
CA GLU A 1003 -0.69 -44.04 -1.97
C GLU A 1003 -1.45 -43.18 -0.96
N LEU A 1004 -2.52 -43.73 -0.36
CA LEU A 1004 -3.40 -43.01 0.57
C LEU A 1004 -2.62 -42.40 1.74
N ALA A 1005 -1.69 -43.15 2.33
CA ALA A 1005 -0.86 -42.67 3.44
C ALA A 1005 -0.07 -41.41 3.08
N LYS A 1006 0.46 -41.33 1.86
CA LYS A 1006 1.18 -40.15 1.37
C LYS A 1006 0.25 -38.96 1.14
N VAL A 1007 -0.96 -39.21 0.62
CA VAL A 1007 -1.98 -38.16 0.44
C VAL A 1007 -2.40 -37.57 1.78
N VAL A 1008 -2.71 -38.40 2.78
CA VAL A 1008 -3.08 -37.96 4.14
C VAL A 1008 -1.95 -37.16 4.78
N ALA A 1009 -0.70 -37.63 4.66
CA ALA A 1009 0.48 -36.92 5.16
C ALA A 1009 0.67 -35.53 4.52
N GLU A 1010 0.51 -35.42 3.19
CA GLU A 1010 0.60 -34.15 2.48
C GLU A 1010 -0.55 -33.19 2.83
N LEU A 1011 -1.77 -33.70 3.00
CA LEU A 1011 -2.93 -32.89 3.37
C LEU A 1011 -2.77 -32.27 4.77
N ILE A 1012 -2.29 -33.05 5.76
CA ILE A 1012 -2.21 -32.59 7.15
C ILE A 1012 -1.02 -31.65 7.41
N THR A 1013 0.07 -31.79 6.65
CA THR A 1013 1.37 -31.08 6.85
C THR A 1013 1.22 -29.55 6.91
N ASP A 1014 0.30 -28.97 6.14
CA ASP A 1014 0.09 -27.52 6.10
C ASP A 1014 -1.12 -27.05 6.92
N GLU A 1015 -1.85 -27.97 7.55
CA GLU A 1015 -3.14 -27.71 8.23
C GLU A 1015 -3.04 -27.88 9.76
N HIS A 1016 -1.84 -28.15 10.28
CA HIS A 1016 -1.56 -28.29 11.70
C HIS A 1016 -0.75 -27.13 12.28
N VAL A 1017 -0.97 -26.85 13.57
CA VAL A 1017 -0.13 -25.94 14.37
C VAL A 1017 0.29 -26.66 15.66
N PRO A 1018 1.58 -26.56 16.08
CA PRO A 1018 2.02 -27.15 17.34
C PRO A 1018 1.27 -26.59 18.55
N PHE A 1019 0.95 -27.46 19.51
CA PHE A 1019 0.26 -27.08 20.75
C PHE A 1019 1.05 -26.07 21.59
N LEU A 1020 2.38 -26.21 21.65
CA LEU A 1020 3.26 -25.40 22.50
C LEU A 1020 3.82 -24.17 21.79
N SER A 1021 3.84 -23.01 22.46
CA SER A 1021 4.36 -21.74 21.90
C SER A 1021 5.83 -21.85 21.44
N ALA A 1022 6.68 -22.56 22.18
CA ALA A 1022 8.09 -22.78 21.86
C ALA A 1022 8.34 -23.55 20.55
N LEU A 1023 7.34 -24.30 20.07
CA LEU A 1023 7.36 -25.01 18.78
C LEU A 1023 6.77 -24.19 17.62
N ARG A 1024 6.10 -23.07 17.93
CA ARG A 1024 5.46 -22.18 16.96
C ARG A 1024 6.31 -20.96 16.62
N TYR A 1025 6.89 -20.32 17.64
CA TYR A 1025 7.52 -19.01 17.52
C TYR A 1025 9.05 -19.05 17.54
N LYS A 1026 9.64 -18.09 16.85
CA LYS A 1026 11.04 -17.67 17.05
C LYS A 1026 11.15 -16.82 18.32
N PRO A 1027 12.38 -16.51 18.81
CA PRO A 1027 12.56 -15.68 19.99
C PRO A 1027 11.81 -14.34 19.96
N SER A 1028 11.71 -13.69 18.79
CA SER A 1028 10.94 -12.45 18.63
C SER A 1028 9.43 -12.65 18.86
N GLY A 1029 8.87 -13.77 18.40
CA GLY A 1029 7.47 -14.13 18.61
C GLY A 1029 7.18 -14.52 20.05
N LEU A 1030 8.09 -15.22 20.73
CA LEU A 1030 7.95 -15.56 22.17
C LEU A 1030 7.89 -14.30 23.03
N LYS A 1031 8.70 -13.28 22.72
CA LYS A 1031 8.65 -11.98 23.41
C LYS A 1031 7.28 -11.33 23.26
N LYS A 1032 6.72 -11.32 22.05
CA LYS A 1032 5.36 -10.80 21.80
C LYS A 1032 4.33 -11.63 22.56
N ARG A 1033 4.47 -12.96 22.59
CA ARG A 1033 3.55 -13.85 23.32
C ARG A 1033 3.50 -13.51 24.81
N ALA A 1034 4.64 -13.25 25.44
CA ALA A 1034 4.69 -12.80 26.83
C ALA A 1034 3.94 -11.46 27.03
N ASP A 1035 4.11 -10.49 26.12
CA ASP A 1035 3.36 -9.21 26.16
C ASP A 1035 1.84 -9.44 26.05
N TRP A 1036 1.39 -10.44 25.29
CA TRP A 1036 -0.02 -10.83 25.19
C TRP A 1036 -0.54 -11.48 26.47
N GLU A 1037 0.24 -12.35 27.10
CA GLU A 1037 -0.12 -13.03 28.35
C GLU A 1037 -0.27 -12.02 29.50
N GLU A 1038 0.64 -11.04 29.61
CA GLU A 1038 0.52 -9.95 30.57
C GLU A 1038 -0.77 -9.15 30.37
N VAL A 1039 -1.13 -8.84 29.12
CA VAL A 1039 -2.39 -8.15 28.79
C VAL A 1039 -3.59 -8.98 29.24
N TRP A 1040 -3.62 -10.29 28.99
CA TRP A 1040 -4.71 -11.15 29.43
C TRP A 1040 -4.82 -11.20 30.95
N ASP A 1041 -3.71 -11.28 31.68
CA ASP A 1041 -3.73 -11.25 33.14
C ASP A 1041 -4.27 -9.92 33.70
N LEU A 1042 -3.94 -8.79 33.07
CA LEU A 1042 -4.53 -7.50 33.43
C LEU A 1042 -6.04 -7.44 33.11
N GLN A 1043 -6.48 -8.05 32.00
CA GLN A 1043 -7.92 -8.16 31.67
C GLN A 1043 -8.67 -9.01 32.70
N ARG A 1044 -8.07 -10.12 33.19
CA ARG A 1044 -8.65 -10.94 34.27
C ARG A 1044 -8.75 -10.16 35.58
N LYS A 1045 -7.71 -9.39 35.93
CA LYS A 1045 -7.74 -8.49 37.10
C LYS A 1045 -8.82 -7.42 36.98
N GLU A 1046 -9.04 -6.89 35.78
CA GLU A 1046 -10.17 -5.99 35.51
C GLU A 1046 -11.50 -6.71 35.76
N ASP A 1047 -11.68 -7.94 35.27
CA ASP A 1047 -12.94 -8.68 35.44
C ASP A 1047 -13.26 -9.00 36.90
N ALA A 1048 -12.23 -9.35 37.68
CA ALA A 1048 -12.31 -9.66 39.10
C ALA A 1048 -12.47 -8.42 40.01
N ALA A 1049 -12.31 -7.20 39.48
CA ALA A 1049 -12.40 -5.98 40.29
C ALA A 1049 -13.86 -5.73 40.77
N PRO A 1050 -14.04 -5.22 42.01
CA PRO A 1050 -15.35 -5.19 42.67
C PRO A 1050 -16.30 -4.10 42.16
N ASP A 1051 -15.79 -3.02 41.58
CA ASP A 1051 -16.58 -1.86 41.13
C ASP A 1051 -16.03 -1.20 39.85
N GLU A 1052 -16.87 -0.42 39.15
CA GLU A 1052 -16.50 0.22 37.87
C GLU A 1052 -15.34 1.23 37.99
N PRO A 1053 -15.21 2.05 39.07
CA PRO A 1053 -14.02 2.87 39.28
C PRO A 1053 -12.71 2.06 39.30
N ALA A 1054 -12.68 0.93 40.01
CA ALA A 1054 -11.54 0.03 40.05
C ALA A 1054 -11.28 -0.61 38.68
N LYS A 1055 -12.33 -1.07 37.99
CA LYS A 1055 -12.25 -1.59 36.61
C LYS A 1055 -11.66 -0.57 35.65
N ARG A 1056 -12.14 0.67 35.69
CA ARG A 1056 -11.67 1.77 34.84
C ARG A 1056 -10.19 2.07 35.09
N LYS A 1057 -9.76 2.13 36.34
CA LYS A 1057 -8.35 2.36 36.68
C LYS A 1057 -7.44 1.27 36.10
N ILE A 1058 -7.86 0.00 36.19
CA ILE A 1058 -7.11 -1.11 35.59
C ILE A 1058 -7.16 -1.02 34.06
N ARG A 1059 -8.34 -0.84 33.47
CA ARG A 1059 -8.58 -0.70 32.02
C ARG A 1059 -7.69 0.36 31.37
N ASP A 1060 -7.59 1.53 32.01
CA ASP A 1060 -6.76 2.65 31.52
C ASP A 1060 -5.26 2.32 31.53
N SER A 1061 -4.84 1.33 32.33
CA SER A 1061 -3.45 0.84 32.38
C SER A 1061 -3.14 -0.32 31.42
N ILE A 1062 -4.15 -1.03 30.89
CA ILE A 1062 -3.94 -2.20 30.01
C ILE A 1062 -3.39 -1.75 28.66
N PRO A 1063 -2.18 -2.18 28.24
CA PRO A 1063 -1.62 -1.82 26.93
C PRO A 1063 -2.31 -2.55 25.77
N VAL A 1064 -2.09 -2.09 24.54
CA VAL A 1064 -2.47 -2.89 23.34
C VAL A 1064 -1.33 -3.84 23.03
N PRO A 1065 -1.59 -5.15 22.90
CA PRO A 1065 -0.53 -6.10 22.62
C PRO A 1065 0.00 -5.91 21.18
N PRO A 1066 1.30 -6.22 20.94
CA PRO A 1066 1.92 -6.05 19.63
C PRO A 1066 1.35 -7.05 18.59
N LYS A 1067 1.40 -6.68 17.30
CA LYS A 1067 1.03 -7.59 16.20
C LYS A 1067 2.19 -8.50 15.82
N TYR A 1068 1.88 -9.73 15.43
CA TYR A 1068 2.85 -10.66 14.85
C TYR A 1068 3.08 -10.39 13.36
N THR A 1069 4.23 -10.87 12.89
CA THR A 1069 4.65 -10.86 11.49
C THR A 1069 5.09 -12.27 11.08
N ALA A 1070 5.21 -12.54 9.77
CA ALA A 1070 5.73 -13.83 9.29
C ALA A 1070 7.14 -14.16 9.85
N ALA A 1071 7.93 -13.14 10.19
CA ALA A 1071 9.26 -13.30 10.77
C ALA A 1071 9.26 -13.83 12.21
N ASP A 1072 8.11 -13.77 12.90
CA ASP A 1072 7.96 -14.23 14.28
C ASP A 1072 7.65 -15.73 14.40
N PHE A 1073 7.20 -16.37 13.30
CA PHE A 1073 6.85 -17.78 13.25
C PHE A 1073 8.01 -18.63 12.75
N LEU A 1074 8.09 -19.87 13.22
CA LEU A 1074 9.08 -20.84 12.76
C LEU A 1074 8.75 -21.40 11.36
N ARG A 1075 7.47 -21.39 10.95
CA ARG A 1075 7.03 -21.84 9.61
C ARG A 1075 6.04 -20.88 8.95
N PRO A 1076 6.07 -20.78 7.62
CA PRO A 1076 5.05 -20.05 6.86
C PRO A 1076 3.63 -20.60 7.02
N SER A 1077 3.46 -21.92 7.17
CA SER A 1077 2.14 -22.55 7.38
C SER A 1077 1.52 -22.10 8.69
N TYR A 1078 2.30 -22.01 9.77
CA TYR A 1078 1.82 -21.52 11.07
C TYR A 1078 1.37 -20.06 10.98
N TRP A 1079 2.15 -19.21 10.30
CA TRP A 1079 1.75 -17.83 10.04
C TRP A 1079 0.46 -17.74 9.21
N ARG A 1080 0.29 -18.59 8.19
CA ARG A 1080 -0.92 -18.64 7.36
C ARG A 1080 -2.15 -19.00 8.18
N ALA A 1081 -2.01 -19.94 9.11
CA ALA A 1081 -3.10 -20.35 10.00
C ALA A 1081 -3.42 -19.32 11.10
N ARG A 1082 -2.41 -18.64 11.66
CA ARG A 1082 -2.58 -17.79 12.86
C ARG A 1082 -2.66 -16.28 12.59
N GLY A 1083 -1.99 -15.80 11.55
CA GLY A 1083 -2.01 -14.39 11.13
C GLY A 1083 -1.46 -13.39 12.16
N LYS A 1084 -1.77 -12.11 11.94
CA LYS A 1084 -1.18 -10.96 12.68
C LYS A 1084 -1.56 -10.89 14.16
N LEU A 1085 -2.66 -11.54 14.55
CA LEU A 1085 -3.21 -11.53 15.90
C LEU A 1085 -3.15 -12.90 16.57
N ASP A 1086 -2.50 -13.87 15.92
CA ASP A 1086 -2.32 -15.23 16.45
C ASP A 1086 -3.64 -16.00 16.73
N VAL A 1087 -4.71 -15.65 16.01
CA VAL A 1087 -6.03 -16.26 16.16
C VAL A 1087 -5.97 -17.73 15.69
N PRO A 1088 -6.41 -18.71 16.50
CA PRO A 1088 -6.41 -20.13 16.11
C PRO A 1088 -7.37 -20.40 14.96
N LYS A 1089 -6.85 -20.65 13.76
CA LYS A 1089 -7.65 -21.00 12.57
C LYS A 1089 -7.21 -22.31 11.90
N GLU A 1090 -6.21 -22.99 12.46
CA GLU A 1090 -5.80 -24.33 12.00
C GLU A 1090 -6.90 -25.39 12.19
N ARG A 1091 -6.74 -26.51 11.50
CA ARG A 1091 -7.68 -27.64 11.51
C ARG A 1091 -7.24 -28.71 12.52
N PHE A 1092 -5.92 -28.86 12.70
CA PHE A 1092 -5.32 -29.87 13.57
C PHE A 1092 -4.29 -29.28 14.53
N ILE A 1093 -4.15 -29.91 15.68
CA ILE A 1093 -3.10 -29.60 16.66
C ILE A 1093 -2.05 -30.70 16.55
N SER A 1094 -0.77 -30.36 16.38
CA SER A 1094 0.29 -31.37 16.40
C SER A 1094 0.99 -31.43 17.74
N TYR A 1095 1.36 -32.64 18.15
CA TYR A 1095 2.09 -32.90 19.39
C TYR A 1095 3.46 -33.51 19.07
N GLY A 1096 4.50 -33.08 19.79
CA GLY A 1096 5.87 -33.55 19.56
C GLY A 1096 6.92 -32.71 20.28
N GLN A 1097 8.18 -33.12 20.15
CA GLN A 1097 9.33 -32.49 20.81
C GLN A 1097 10.16 -31.63 19.85
N THR A 1098 9.93 -31.74 18.55
CA THR A 1098 10.65 -31.00 17.52
C THR A 1098 9.69 -30.35 16.55
N ASN A 1099 10.17 -29.29 15.89
CA ASN A 1099 9.44 -28.64 14.81
C ASN A 1099 9.56 -29.45 13.50
N ALA A 1100 8.86 -30.59 13.44
CA ALA A 1100 8.78 -31.45 12.26
C ALA A 1100 7.74 -30.93 11.25
N ALA A 1101 7.96 -31.23 9.96
CA ALA A 1101 7.03 -30.84 8.90
C ALA A 1101 5.78 -31.69 8.90
N THR A 1102 5.96 -32.97 9.16
CA THR A 1102 4.88 -33.92 9.31
C THR A 1102 5.15 -34.64 10.63
N PRO A 1103 4.68 -34.10 11.77
CA PRO A 1103 4.77 -34.77 13.06
C PRO A 1103 4.06 -36.13 13.06
N GLU A 1104 4.35 -36.95 14.07
CA GLU A 1104 3.71 -38.26 14.20
C GLU A 1104 2.36 -38.20 14.90
N LEU A 1105 2.14 -37.24 15.80
CA LEU A 1105 0.96 -37.16 16.67
C LEU A 1105 0.12 -35.91 16.37
N TYR A 1106 -1.19 -36.12 16.28
CA TYR A 1106 -2.17 -35.09 16.00
C TYR A 1106 -3.36 -35.17 16.95
N GLY A 1107 -3.99 -34.04 17.17
CA GLY A 1107 -5.32 -33.89 17.74
C GLY A 1107 -6.14 -32.92 16.90
N TRP A 1108 -7.40 -32.74 17.29
CA TRP A 1108 -8.33 -31.90 16.57
C TRP A 1108 -8.40 -30.50 17.16
N ALA A 1109 -8.36 -29.47 16.31
CA ALA A 1109 -8.43 -28.08 16.76
C ALA A 1109 -9.84 -27.65 17.19
N GLY A 1110 -10.85 -28.52 17.04
CA GLY A 1110 -12.22 -28.27 17.53
C GLY A 1110 -12.42 -28.60 19.01
N TRP A 1111 -11.41 -29.18 19.68
CA TRP A 1111 -11.45 -29.42 21.11
C TRP A 1111 -11.43 -28.12 21.91
N ASP A 1112 -12.28 -28.02 22.93
CA ASP A 1112 -12.17 -26.96 23.93
C ASP A 1112 -10.90 -27.14 24.81
N HIS A 1113 -10.60 -26.16 25.66
CA HIS A 1113 -9.38 -26.20 26.49
C HIS A 1113 -9.37 -27.39 27.46
N ARG A 1114 -10.54 -27.78 27.97
CA ARG A 1114 -10.70 -28.96 28.85
C ARG A 1114 -10.47 -30.25 28.09
N GLU A 1115 -11.02 -30.39 26.89
CA GLU A 1115 -10.82 -31.55 26.02
C GLU A 1115 -9.36 -31.70 25.58
N GLN A 1116 -8.68 -30.59 25.26
CA GLN A 1116 -7.24 -30.60 24.98
C GLN A 1116 -6.43 -31.05 26.19
N ALA A 1117 -6.75 -30.55 27.39
CA ALA A 1117 -6.10 -30.96 28.63
C ALA A 1117 -6.33 -32.45 28.94
N GLN A 1118 -7.56 -32.94 28.74
CA GLN A 1118 -7.91 -34.35 28.89
C GLN A 1118 -7.13 -35.23 27.91
N ALA A 1119 -7.05 -34.84 26.63
CA ALA A 1119 -6.34 -35.59 25.60
C ALA A 1119 -4.84 -35.69 25.92
N LEU A 1120 -4.22 -34.59 26.36
CA LEU A 1120 -2.83 -34.55 26.83
C LEU A 1120 -2.63 -35.47 28.03
N ALA A 1121 -3.45 -35.31 29.07
CA ALA A 1121 -3.36 -36.09 30.31
C ALA A 1121 -3.51 -37.59 30.02
N THR A 1122 -4.50 -37.99 29.24
CA THR A 1122 -4.69 -39.40 28.84
C THR A 1122 -3.47 -39.93 28.06
N TYR A 1123 -2.91 -39.15 27.15
CA TYR A 1123 -1.80 -39.60 26.29
C TYR A 1123 -0.53 -39.95 27.08
N PHE A 1124 -0.02 -39.03 27.91
CA PHE A 1124 1.21 -39.29 28.68
C PHE A 1124 0.99 -40.15 29.94
N THR A 1125 -0.27 -40.41 30.33
CA THR A 1125 -0.58 -41.41 31.36
C THR A 1125 -0.49 -42.83 30.80
N ASN A 1126 -0.95 -43.02 29.56
CA ASN A 1126 -1.00 -44.32 28.91
C ASN A 1126 0.25 -44.65 28.10
N THR A 1127 1.16 -43.68 27.92
CA THR A 1127 2.41 -43.83 27.19
C THR A 1127 3.59 -43.68 28.15
N ALA A 1128 4.49 -44.66 28.20
CA ALA A 1128 5.71 -44.54 29.00
C ALA A 1128 6.68 -43.56 28.32
N LEU A 1129 6.78 -42.35 28.85
CA LEU A 1129 7.65 -41.28 28.36
C LEU A 1129 8.81 -41.03 29.34
N SER A 1130 10.00 -40.79 28.82
CA SER A 1130 11.12 -40.29 29.63
C SER A 1130 10.93 -38.83 30.05
N THR A 1131 11.77 -38.33 30.96
CA THR A 1131 11.75 -36.92 31.41
C THR A 1131 11.83 -35.95 30.24
N GLU A 1132 12.75 -36.17 29.29
CA GLU A 1132 12.90 -35.30 28.10
C GLU A 1132 11.65 -35.32 27.23
N GLU A 1133 11.01 -36.48 27.10
CA GLU A 1133 9.86 -36.68 26.24
C GLU A 1133 8.56 -36.12 26.84
N ILE A 1134 8.37 -36.22 28.16
CA ILE A 1134 7.16 -35.75 28.85
C ILE A 1134 7.18 -34.22 29.10
N THR A 1135 8.36 -33.62 29.25
CA THR A 1135 8.53 -32.19 29.55
C THR A 1135 7.69 -31.27 28.64
N PRO A 1136 7.74 -31.36 27.29
CA PRO A 1136 6.93 -30.47 26.45
C PRO A 1136 5.42 -30.69 26.59
N PHE A 1137 4.96 -31.90 26.92
CA PHE A 1137 3.53 -32.16 27.15
C PHE A 1137 3.05 -31.51 28.46
N LEU A 1138 3.85 -31.58 29.52
CA LEU A 1138 3.58 -30.87 30.77
C LEU A 1138 3.63 -29.35 30.58
N ALA A 1139 4.56 -28.84 29.76
CA ALA A 1139 4.62 -27.43 29.40
C ALA A 1139 3.37 -26.95 28.64
N GLY A 1140 2.83 -27.78 27.73
CA GLY A 1140 1.57 -27.45 27.06
C GLY A 1140 0.36 -27.46 27.99
N LEU A 1141 0.33 -28.37 28.97
CA LEU A 1141 -0.71 -28.37 29.99
C LEU A 1141 -0.62 -27.10 30.87
N LEU A 1142 0.60 -26.61 31.16
CA LEU A 1142 0.83 -25.33 31.83
C LEU A 1142 0.35 -24.14 30.98
N GLU A 1143 0.57 -24.13 29.66
CA GLU A 1143 0.05 -23.08 28.75
C GLU A 1143 -1.49 -23.07 28.66
N LEU A 1144 -2.16 -24.21 28.89
CA LEU A 1144 -3.63 -24.33 28.90
C LEU A 1144 -4.26 -23.90 30.23
N GLU A 1145 -3.52 -24.01 31.33
CA GLU A 1145 -4.02 -23.80 32.71
C GLU A 1145 -4.75 -22.45 32.91
N PRO A 1146 -4.24 -21.29 32.42
CA PRO A 1146 -4.95 -20.02 32.58
C PRO A 1146 -6.33 -19.98 31.90
N TRP A 1147 -6.53 -20.75 30.84
CA TRP A 1147 -7.80 -20.84 30.11
C TRP A 1147 -8.78 -21.78 30.79
N LEU A 1148 -8.28 -22.85 31.42
CA LEU A 1148 -9.08 -23.73 32.27
C LEU A 1148 -9.65 -22.95 33.47
N PHE A 1149 -8.82 -22.17 34.17
CA PHE A 1149 -9.30 -21.31 35.27
C PHE A 1149 -10.27 -20.22 34.81
N GLN A 1150 -10.14 -19.72 33.59
CA GLN A 1150 -11.03 -18.69 33.06
C GLN A 1150 -12.42 -19.24 32.71
N TRP A 1151 -12.49 -20.40 32.04
CA TRP A 1151 -13.74 -20.87 31.40
C TRP A 1151 -14.24 -22.24 31.88
N HIS A 1152 -13.46 -22.95 32.70
CA HIS A 1152 -13.75 -24.31 33.18
C HIS A 1152 -13.43 -24.45 34.68
N ASN A 1153 -13.67 -23.39 35.48
CA ASN A 1153 -13.44 -23.37 36.93
C ASN A 1153 -14.71 -23.63 37.76
N GLU A 1154 -15.82 -23.95 37.08
CA GLU A 1154 -17.06 -24.34 37.75
C GLU A 1154 -16.99 -25.81 38.18
N PHE A 1155 -17.77 -26.16 39.21
CA PHE A 1155 -17.83 -27.53 39.72
C PHE A 1155 -18.40 -28.49 38.66
N ASP A 1156 -17.65 -29.54 38.33
CA ASP A 1156 -18.04 -30.61 37.40
C ASP A 1156 -18.02 -31.95 38.14
N VAL A 1157 -19.15 -32.67 38.06
CA VAL A 1157 -19.35 -33.97 38.73
C VAL A 1157 -18.34 -35.02 38.24
N LEU A 1158 -17.92 -34.96 36.98
CA LEU A 1158 -16.96 -35.92 36.41
C LEU A 1158 -15.57 -35.82 37.06
N TYR A 1159 -15.20 -34.63 37.53
CA TYR A 1159 -13.89 -34.36 38.12
C TYR A 1159 -13.93 -34.28 39.64
N SER A 1160 -15.11 -34.41 40.26
CA SER A 1160 -15.33 -34.25 41.70
C SER A 1160 -14.79 -32.91 42.24
N GLY A 1161 -14.89 -31.85 41.43
CA GLY A 1161 -14.27 -30.54 41.66
C GLY A 1161 -14.33 -29.69 40.40
N SER A 1162 -13.56 -28.61 40.32
CA SER A 1162 -13.41 -27.89 39.05
C SER A 1162 -12.43 -28.65 38.12
N PRO A 1163 -12.70 -28.72 36.80
CA PRO A 1163 -11.74 -29.26 35.85
C PRO A 1163 -10.37 -28.55 35.92
N ALA A 1164 -10.36 -27.23 36.15
CA ALA A 1164 -9.15 -26.43 36.30
C ALA A 1164 -8.27 -26.93 37.46
N ASP A 1165 -8.85 -27.10 38.65
CA ASP A 1165 -8.12 -27.59 39.84
C ASP A 1165 -7.61 -29.02 39.65
N PHE A 1166 -8.42 -29.88 39.00
CA PHE A 1166 -8.04 -31.26 38.72
C PHE A 1166 -6.79 -31.33 37.83
N PHE A 1167 -6.78 -30.64 36.68
CA PHE A 1167 -5.65 -30.69 35.76
C PHE A 1167 -4.41 -29.98 36.32
N ALA A 1168 -4.57 -28.89 37.05
CA ALA A 1168 -3.46 -28.23 37.74
C ALA A 1168 -2.82 -29.16 38.79
N GLY A 1169 -3.63 -29.82 39.62
CA GLY A 1169 -3.15 -30.80 40.60
C GLY A 1169 -2.47 -32.01 39.94
N TYR A 1170 -3.06 -32.53 38.87
CA TYR A 1170 -2.48 -33.67 38.12
C TYR A 1170 -1.14 -33.32 37.46
N ARG A 1171 -1.04 -32.13 36.85
CA ARG A 1171 0.21 -31.61 36.28
C ARG A 1171 1.29 -31.50 37.36
N GLN A 1172 0.98 -30.89 38.49
CA GLN A 1172 1.92 -30.70 39.61
C GLN A 1172 2.41 -32.04 40.18
N GLN A 1173 1.52 -33.02 40.32
CA GLN A 1173 1.91 -34.37 40.73
C GLN A 1173 2.92 -34.97 39.74
N LYS A 1174 2.61 -34.97 38.44
CA LYS A 1174 3.49 -35.53 37.41
C LYS A 1174 4.82 -34.79 37.32
N GLN A 1175 4.78 -33.47 37.34
CA GLN A 1175 5.96 -32.62 37.35
C GLN A 1175 6.88 -32.93 38.54
N GLY A 1176 6.31 -33.18 39.74
CA GLY A 1176 7.05 -33.62 40.92
C GLY A 1176 7.69 -35.00 40.78
N GLU A 1177 7.01 -35.96 40.13
CA GLU A 1177 7.55 -37.30 39.84
C GLU A 1177 8.82 -37.24 38.97
N TYR A 1178 8.93 -36.25 38.08
CA TYR A 1178 10.07 -36.06 37.16
C TYR A 1178 11.09 -35.00 37.62
N GLY A 1179 10.87 -34.37 38.79
CA GLY A 1179 11.79 -33.38 39.36
C GLY A 1179 11.86 -32.06 38.58
N LEU A 1180 10.78 -31.66 37.90
CA LEU A 1180 10.71 -30.45 37.07
C LEU A 1180 10.05 -29.28 37.84
N THR A 1181 10.38 -28.04 37.47
CA THR A 1181 9.75 -26.83 37.98
C THR A 1181 8.89 -26.14 36.91
N ASP A 1182 8.02 -25.20 37.31
CA ASP A 1182 7.25 -24.41 36.34
C ASP A 1182 8.17 -23.58 35.43
N ASP A 1183 9.31 -23.14 35.95
CA ASP A 1183 10.32 -22.41 35.17
C ASP A 1183 11.00 -23.33 34.15
N ASP A 1184 11.32 -24.59 34.50
CA ASP A 1184 11.82 -25.58 33.54
C ASP A 1184 10.83 -25.81 32.39
N LEU A 1185 9.53 -25.80 32.67
CA LEU A 1185 8.48 -25.93 31.65
C LEU A 1185 8.36 -24.69 30.76
N ARG A 1186 8.41 -23.48 31.33
CA ARG A 1186 8.35 -22.20 30.58
C ARG A 1186 9.60 -21.95 29.73
N ASP A 1187 10.77 -22.35 30.23
CA ASP A 1187 12.06 -22.17 29.57
C ASP A 1187 12.40 -23.28 28.60
N TRP A 1188 11.61 -24.37 28.55
CA TRP A 1188 11.83 -25.46 27.61
C TRP A 1188 11.85 -24.95 26.17
N ARG A 1189 12.86 -25.37 25.40
CA ARG A 1189 12.99 -25.08 23.96
C ARG A 1189 13.27 -26.37 23.19
N PRO A 1190 12.75 -26.50 21.97
CA PRO A 1190 13.07 -27.67 21.15
C PRO A 1190 14.57 -27.75 20.85
N PRO A 1191 15.13 -28.96 20.70
CA PRO A 1191 16.53 -29.13 20.29
C PRO A 1191 16.83 -28.37 18.99
N ALA A 1192 18.03 -27.76 18.92
CA ALA A 1192 18.45 -27.07 17.70
C ALA A 1192 18.48 -28.05 16.52
N ALA A 1193 17.89 -27.65 15.39
CA ALA A 1193 17.88 -28.47 14.18
C ALA A 1193 19.33 -28.80 13.76
N THR A 1194 19.73 -30.07 13.85
CA THR A 1194 21.01 -30.54 13.30
C THR A 1194 21.01 -30.27 11.81
N ARG A 1195 21.88 -29.35 11.34
CA ARG A 1195 22.13 -29.12 9.90
C ARG A 1195 22.54 -30.45 9.27
N GLY A 1196 21.62 -31.07 8.52
CA GLY A 1196 21.92 -32.24 7.72
C GLY A 1196 23.07 -31.92 6.76
N ARG A 1197 24.20 -32.61 6.92
CA ARG A 1197 25.25 -32.70 5.90
C ARG A 1197 24.57 -33.11 4.60
N ARG A 1198 24.58 -32.23 3.59
CA ARG A 1198 24.43 -32.65 2.19
C ARG A 1198 25.47 -33.73 1.96
N ALA A 1199 25.04 -34.99 1.84
CA ALA A 1199 25.88 -36.03 1.31
C ALA A 1199 26.30 -35.57 -0.10
N GLY A 1200 27.58 -35.28 -0.26
CA GLY A 1200 28.14 -34.91 -1.55
C GLY A 1200 27.82 -36.02 -2.54
N VAL A 1201 27.08 -35.68 -3.58
CA VAL A 1201 26.98 -36.49 -4.79
C VAL A 1201 28.41 -36.64 -5.30
N LYS A 1202 28.98 -37.84 -5.17
CA LYS A 1202 30.18 -38.20 -5.93
C LYS A 1202 29.77 -38.18 -7.41
N LYS A 1203 30.58 -37.46 -8.19
CA LYS A 1203 30.50 -37.35 -9.66
C LYS A 1203 30.27 -38.71 -10.33
#